data_AF-A0A836JJH5-F1
#
_entry.id   AF-A0A836JJH5-F1
#
_cell.length_a   1.000
_cell.length_b   1.000
_cell.length_c   1.000
_cell.angle_alpha   90.00
_cell.angle_beta   90.00
_cell.angle_gamma   90.00
#
_symmetry.space_group_name_H-M   'P 1'
#
loop_
_entity.id
_entity.type
_entity.pdbx_description
1 polymer ?
#
loop_
_entity_poly.entity_id
_entity_poly.type
_entity_poly.pdbx_seq_one_letter_code
_entity_poly.pdbx_strand_id
1 'polypeptide(L)'
;MTAISTVALSVQIGLRFVGIWPNASYALFFRGVWILTTGIVQTFQYWWIIIHLGTDDMSHLMDGLSVTMEYSVMFLKLIILWLNSRIFYDILATMAADWREAAISEIHTMRNKANLSRHFSNVIIGNIDGDKTPAREFTLKLQLPFESDKSPRYELVMCLEFCHQLASSAMTGVLNSLIVTLILHASGQIEILCDALRDVSSDKNNQRFIISIMKELIGKHQKIIVFSDQIEKIFCYIALIQFLSSSLVICCLGFMISISTQDSDTIDSSSLMKAIVFYMAATVEAFIFCFCGEYLSAKSKMISDAAYESIWYDFKPNECKLILFIILRSQRRLTITAGKIMDLSLEGFTSALREAHCQTHRTGSPCYIIGVKMGLKTTISPSVEFGLRAIGIWPGSHSILFRTFWTISLGLAQTFQFKYIVACIETANFLDLVDSVSTTLPYSLLCLKLIILWQNQRLFNDILTSMSRDWRNCHVVAFDVRIMTNKANLSHRCSMLIIGVYSIAVVVYVAVIMEFNSINSKSGRGELFLKMEFPFVYEFSPVYEIVMFIQFVQLLSNAWVIGMLDALIMTLIFHISGQIDIVCQGLLELFSKDYEYKSYKDAKSAVICKHQNVIAFSDNIENLFSNIALMQFFTNTLVICCIAFSIDGNKGFNMLLKSLFFYIAITLEAFIFCFAGEYLSNKSKSVANAAYETLWYDAEPSESRNLLILILRSQKRLTLTIGKFNDLSLEVFASSRQELTLVLSGFVNEEIKKMIPTSTVSRPVEIGLRLTGIWPNSSIFFRLLWTLVMGTALIFQYHYLLVHFSIKELPNLIDGLSTTLPYNLLFFKLIVLWINNRLFIDILTAMSNDWSEYSNMYAMIDKAILAHRYSKVTIGVYSTAVLLYSTASINFRKQTNGSCRELLIKMELPFEFCNSPIYEIVECVQFVHLMAVASAIGMLDAFMVTLMLHIGGQIDLMQQKVEEIYPKNNKYNLPATILRSLINKHHKIIAFSENIESLFSHIALMQFFSNTLIICCIGFLIVTSMGTDEGVKMLVKTLFFYIAIILEAFIFCFAGEYLSNKSRTIGDAVYESVWYTLKPRDCRILLLVIMRSQRRLTITAGKFMDLSLEGFTNVRFY
;
A
#
# COMPACT_ATOMS: atom_id res chain seq x y z
N MET A 1 1.78 26.47 15.64
CA MET A 1 1.45 25.60 14.53
C MET A 1 0.58 24.55 15.20
N THR A 2 -0.74 24.39 15.02
CA THR A 2 -1.74 24.44 13.90
C THR A 2 -2.34 23.08 13.50
N ALA A 3 -2.35 22.10 14.40
CA ALA A 3 -2.87 20.74 14.20
C ALA A 3 -4.26 20.65 13.57
N ILE A 4 -4.32 20.08 12.37
CA ILE A 4 -5.54 19.70 11.63
C ILE A 4 -5.39 18.28 10.99
N SER A 5 -4.32 17.50 11.29
CA SER A 5 -4.11 16.17 10.68
C SER A 5 -3.27 15.16 11.48
N THR A 6 -3.76 13.91 11.56
CA THR A 6 -3.09 12.83 12.30
C THR A 6 -2.02 12.09 11.47
N VAL A 7 -1.90 12.37 10.16
CA VAL A 7 -1.08 11.56 9.23
C VAL A 7 0.41 11.93 9.22
N ALA A 8 1.30 10.95 9.07
CA ALA A 8 2.75 11.14 9.01
C ALA A 8 3.29 11.59 7.63
N LEU A 9 4.45 12.26 7.58
CA LEU A 9 4.99 12.74 6.29
C LEU A 9 5.50 11.61 5.44
N SER A 10 6.38 10.77 5.97
CA SER A 10 6.91 9.61 5.26
C SER A 10 5.77 8.82 4.60
N VAL A 11 4.75 8.49 5.40
CA VAL A 11 3.47 7.93 4.98
C VAL A 11 2.80 8.75 3.87
N GLN A 12 2.59 10.06 4.06
CA GLN A 12 1.89 10.90 3.09
C GLN A 12 2.73 11.23 1.84
N ILE A 13 4.07 11.20 1.92
CA ILE A 13 5.02 11.32 0.81
C ILE A 13 4.79 10.07 0.01
N GLY A 14 5.00 8.91 0.63
CA GLY A 14 4.81 7.64 0.00
C GLY A 14 3.42 7.50 -0.63
N LEU A 15 2.34 7.89 0.04
CA LEU A 15 0.99 7.82 -0.54
C LEU A 15 0.73 8.86 -1.64
N ARG A 16 1.44 9.98 -1.66
CA ARG A 16 1.47 10.89 -2.82
C ARG A 16 2.39 10.33 -3.92
N PHE A 17 3.45 9.62 -3.53
CA PHE A 17 4.47 8.94 -4.35
C PHE A 17 3.98 7.61 -4.96
N VAL A 18 2.88 7.10 -4.43
CA VAL A 18 2.09 5.98 -4.93
C VAL A 18 0.90 6.52 -5.73
N GLY A 19 0.40 7.72 -5.41
CA GLY A 19 -0.74 8.31 -6.11
C GLY A 19 -2.10 7.91 -5.52
N ILE A 20 -2.25 8.09 -4.20
CA ILE A 20 -3.42 7.66 -3.41
C ILE A 20 -4.03 8.75 -2.56
N TRP A 21 -3.33 9.85 -2.27
CA TRP A 21 -3.84 10.87 -1.35
C TRP A 21 -5.01 11.71 -1.95
N PRO A 22 -5.99 12.20 -1.16
CA PRO A 22 -7.09 13.03 -1.66
C PRO A 22 -6.59 14.29 -2.35
N ASN A 23 -7.17 14.56 -3.52
CA ASN A 23 -6.76 15.58 -4.47
C ASN A 23 -5.27 15.51 -4.84
N ALA A 24 -4.63 14.35 -4.74
CA ALA A 24 -3.37 14.11 -5.43
C ALA A 24 -3.66 13.90 -6.92
N SER A 25 -3.75 14.98 -7.69
CA SER A 25 -3.67 14.91 -9.16
C SER A 25 -2.41 14.14 -9.58
N TYR A 26 -2.35 13.66 -10.83
CA TYR A 26 -1.30 12.72 -11.26
C TYR A 26 -1.19 11.45 -10.40
N ALA A 27 -2.18 11.13 -9.56
CA ALA A 27 -2.31 9.83 -8.92
C ALA A 27 -2.13 8.70 -9.96
N LEU A 28 -2.74 8.88 -11.15
CA LEU A 28 -2.61 8.01 -12.33
C LEU A 28 -1.18 7.87 -12.88
N PHE A 29 -0.31 8.86 -12.67
CA PHE A 29 1.09 8.82 -13.10
C PHE A 29 1.96 8.15 -12.03
N PHE A 30 1.91 8.57 -10.76
CA PHE A 30 2.62 7.84 -9.70
C PHE A 30 2.26 6.34 -9.71
N ARG A 31 1.00 6.00 -10.00
CA ARG A 31 0.53 4.65 -10.37
C ARG A 31 1.36 4.02 -11.50
N GLY A 32 1.38 4.65 -12.67
CA GLY A 32 2.11 4.17 -13.86
C GLY A 32 3.62 3.96 -13.66
N VAL A 33 4.29 4.77 -12.83
CA VAL A 33 5.73 4.61 -12.54
C VAL A 33 6.04 3.35 -11.76
N TRP A 34 5.29 3.07 -10.71
CA TRP A 34 5.45 1.82 -9.95
C TRP A 34 5.07 0.60 -10.79
N ILE A 35 4.04 0.70 -11.63
CA ILE A 35 3.68 -0.34 -12.60
C ILE A 35 4.81 -0.63 -13.59
N LEU A 36 5.44 0.40 -14.16
CA LEU A 36 6.50 0.24 -15.14
C LEU A 36 7.82 -0.26 -14.50
N THR A 37 8.33 0.46 -13.50
CA THR A 37 9.68 0.19 -12.96
C THR A 37 9.75 -1.15 -12.23
N THR A 38 8.78 -1.45 -11.36
CA THR A 38 8.71 -2.76 -10.70
C THR A 38 8.36 -3.86 -11.70
N GLY A 39 7.55 -3.59 -12.72
CA GLY A 39 7.30 -4.53 -13.82
C GLY A 39 8.57 -4.91 -14.60
N ILE A 40 9.46 -3.94 -14.89
CA ILE A 40 10.74 -4.18 -15.56
C ILE A 40 11.68 -5.01 -14.67
N VAL A 41 11.88 -4.62 -13.42
CA VAL A 41 12.81 -5.35 -12.52
C VAL A 41 12.26 -6.73 -12.15
N GLN A 42 10.94 -6.88 -11.94
CA GLN A 42 10.31 -8.20 -11.82
C GLN A 42 10.50 -9.02 -13.09
N THR A 43 10.38 -8.44 -14.30
CA THR A 43 10.60 -9.18 -15.55
C THR A 43 12.02 -9.75 -15.60
N PHE A 44 13.05 -8.97 -15.25
CA PHE A 44 14.43 -9.47 -15.21
C PHE A 44 14.74 -10.37 -14.00
N GLN A 45 14.12 -10.14 -12.83
CA GLN A 45 14.25 -11.01 -11.65
C GLN A 45 13.65 -12.38 -11.94
N TYR A 46 12.42 -12.41 -12.47
CA TYR A 46 11.82 -13.64 -12.96
C TYR A 46 12.62 -14.22 -14.12
N TRP A 47 13.25 -13.45 -15.01
CA TRP A 47 14.15 -13.98 -16.05
C TRP A 47 15.42 -14.61 -15.45
N TRP A 48 16.02 -14.04 -14.40
CA TRP A 48 17.16 -14.62 -13.70
C TRP A 48 16.80 -15.90 -12.99
N ILE A 49 15.71 -15.84 -12.22
CA ILE A 49 15.07 -16.98 -11.60
C ILE A 49 14.87 -18.01 -12.70
N ILE A 50 14.28 -17.68 -13.85
CA ILE A 50 14.08 -18.59 -15.00
C ILE A 50 15.38 -19.24 -15.55
N ILE A 51 16.55 -18.62 -15.44
CA ILE A 51 17.82 -19.21 -15.95
C ILE A 51 18.63 -19.94 -14.87
N HIS A 52 18.66 -19.41 -13.65
CA HIS A 52 19.16 -20.09 -12.45
C HIS A 52 18.09 -21.01 -11.85
N LEU A 53 17.05 -21.24 -12.63
CA LEU A 53 16.19 -22.41 -12.74
C LEU A 53 16.75 -23.27 -13.89
N GLY A 54 17.98 -23.76 -13.70
CA GLY A 54 18.69 -24.70 -14.57
C GLY A 54 20.09 -25.07 -14.09
N THR A 55 20.37 -25.01 -12.78
CA THR A 55 21.72 -25.10 -12.19
C THR A 55 21.68 -25.75 -10.80
N ASP A 56 22.63 -26.65 -10.49
CA ASP A 56 22.62 -27.49 -9.27
C ASP A 56 22.57 -26.71 -7.92
N ASP A 57 22.99 -25.45 -7.88
CA ASP A 57 23.02 -24.64 -6.65
C ASP A 57 21.64 -24.04 -6.29
N MET A 58 20.85 -24.82 -5.56
CA MET A 58 19.58 -24.33 -5.00
C MET A 58 19.73 -23.29 -3.88
N SER A 59 20.91 -23.19 -3.24
CA SER A 59 21.11 -22.15 -2.23
C SER A 59 21.11 -20.77 -2.88
N HIS A 60 21.76 -20.66 -4.05
CA HIS A 60 21.75 -19.42 -4.82
C HIS A 60 20.37 -19.08 -5.38
N LEU A 61 19.55 -20.07 -5.76
CA LEU A 61 18.17 -19.85 -6.20
C LEU A 61 17.25 -19.35 -5.08
N MET A 62 17.22 -20.01 -3.91
CA MET A 62 16.28 -19.66 -2.84
C MET A 62 16.48 -18.23 -2.32
N ASP A 63 17.72 -17.75 -2.34
CA ASP A 63 18.12 -16.36 -2.05
C ASP A 63 17.67 -15.36 -3.14
N GLY A 64 17.58 -15.77 -4.41
CA GLY A 64 16.97 -14.94 -5.47
C GLY A 64 15.44 -14.92 -5.43
N LEU A 65 14.82 -16.04 -5.06
CA LEU A 65 13.37 -16.22 -4.97
C LEU A 65 12.76 -15.41 -3.82
N SER A 66 13.40 -15.40 -2.65
CA SER A 66 12.94 -14.65 -1.46
C SER A 66 12.82 -13.14 -1.76
N VAL A 67 13.87 -12.54 -2.30
CA VAL A 67 13.91 -11.10 -2.65
C VAL A 67 12.86 -10.75 -3.71
N THR A 68 12.64 -11.62 -4.69
CA THR A 68 11.65 -11.38 -5.77
C THR A 68 10.21 -11.48 -5.27
N MET A 69 9.95 -12.32 -4.25
CA MET A 69 8.64 -12.37 -3.59
C MET A 69 8.33 -11.06 -2.84
N GLU A 70 9.28 -10.50 -2.09
CA GLU A 70 9.09 -9.23 -1.35
C GLU A 70 8.76 -8.05 -2.27
N TYR A 71 9.43 -7.94 -3.43
CA TYR A 71 9.09 -6.97 -4.48
C TYR A 71 7.65 -7.12 -5.00
N SER A 72 7.21 -8.36 -5.15
CA SER A 72 5.88 -8.69 -5.65
C SER A 72 4.78 -8.33 -4.66
N VAL A 73 5.04 -8.51 -3.35
CA VAL A 73 4.19 -7.99 -2.28
C VAL A 73 4.07 -6.48 -2.35
N MET A 74 5.21 -5.77 -2.42
CA MET A 74 5.20 -4.30 -2.47
C MET A 74 4.29 -3.83 -3.60
N PHE A 75 4.42 -4.40 -4.81
CA PHE A 75 3.61 -4.00 -5.96
C PHE A 75 2.11 -4.29 -5.77
N LEU A 76 1.75 -5.47 -5.24
CA LEU A 76 0.36 -5.83 -4.97
C LEU A 76 -0.29 -4.97 -3.87
N LYS A 77 0.47 -4.58 -2.81
CA LYS A 77 0.01 -3.61 -1.80
C LYS A 77 -0.41 -2.30 -2.46
N LEU A 78 0.38 -1.78 -3.41
CA LEU A 78 0.07 -0.53 -4.12
C LEU A 78 -1.25 -0.63 -4.89
N ILE A 79 -1.46 -1.73 -5.63
CA ILE A 79 -2.65 -1.94 -6.47
C ILE A 79 -3.94 -1.97 -5.66
N ILE A 80 -3.98 -2.65 -4.51
CA ILE A 80 -5.17 -2.69 -3.64
C ILE A 80 -5.51 -1.29 -3.11
N LEU A 81 -4.48 -0.56 -2.69
CA LEU A 81 -4.60 0.77 -2.09
C LEU A 81 -4.98 1.82 -3.18
N TRP A 82 -4.60 1.59 -4.45
CA TRP A 82 -5.07 2.35 -5.63
C TRP A 82 -6.55 2.13 -5.95
N LEU A 83 -7.05 0.90 -5.83
CA LEU A 83 -8.45 0.56 -6.13
C LEU A 83 -9.40 1.13 -5.08
N ASN A 84 -8.99 1.16 -3.81
CA ASN A 84 -9.81 1.62 -2.69
C ASN A 84 -9.64 3.13 -2.38
N SER A 85 -8.96 3.91 -3.23
CA SER A 85 -8.59 5.30 -2.90
C SER A 85 -9.78 6.24 -2.66
N ARG A 86 -11.00 5.91 -3.11
CA ARG A 86 -12.22 6.68 -2.73
C ARG A 86 -12.56 6.54 -1.24
N ILE A 87 -12.56 5.32 -0.71
CA ILE A 87 -12.78 5.06 0.72
C ILE A 87 -11.66 5.73 1.54
N PHE A 88 -10.43 5.75 1.01
CA PHE A 88 -9.31 6.47 1.62
C PHE A 88 -9.51 7.99 1.68
N TYR A 89 -10.31 8.58 0.77
CA TYR A 89 -10.70 9.99 0.82
C TYR A 89 -11.75 10.23 1.91
N ASP A 90 -12.74 9.35 2.02
CA ASP A 90 -13.80 9.45 3.04
C ASP A 90 -13.21 9.30 4.47
N ILE A 91 -12.22 8.41 4.64
CA ILE A 91 -11.35 8.33 5.84
C ILE A 91 -10.76 9.70 6.14
N LEU A 92 -9.94 10.22 5.22
CA LEU A 92 -9.16 11.44 5.47
C LEU A 92 -10.01 12.70 5.61
N ALA A 93 -11.18 12.75 4.96
CA ALA A 93 -12.18 13.78 5.16
C ALA A 93 -12.80 13.70 6.55
N THR A 94 -13.10 12.49 7.06
CA THR A 94 -13.57 12.27 8.43
C THR A 94 -12.52 12.72 9.44
N MET A 95 -11.25 12.35 9.25
CA MET A 95 -10.14 12.84 10.09
C MET A 95 -10.10 14.37 10.13
N ALA A 96 -10.19 15.02 8.97
CA ALA A 96 -10.15 16.48 8.85
C ALA A 96 -11.39 17.16 9.46
N ALA A 97 -12.57 16.54 9.38
CA ALA A 97 -13.80 17.02 10.01
C ALA A 97 -13.69 16.98 11.54
N ASP A 98 -13.24 15.86 12.11
CA ASP A 98 -13.05 15.76 13.56
C ASP A 98 -11.97 16.73 14.05
N TRP A 99 -10.89 16.96 13.28
CA TRP A 99 -9.89 17.99 13.57
C TRP A 99 -10.41 19.44 13.50
N ARG A 100 -11.55 19.68 12.83
CA ARG A 100 -12.26 20.97 12.78
C ARG A 100 -13.31 21.11 13.90
N GLU A 101 -13.96 20.01 14.28
CA GLU A 101 -15.05 19.99 15.28
C GLU A 101 -14.58 19.80 16.73
N ALA A 102 -13.45 19.15 16.98
CA ALA A 102 -13.01 18.78 18.33
C ALA A 102 -12.81 19.97 19.28
N ALA A 103 -13.22 19.82 20.54
CA ALA A 103 -13.08 20.83 21.58
C ALA A 103 -11.63 20.93 22.14
N ILE A 104 -11.35 21.98 22.92
CA ILE A 104 -9.98 22.30 23.40
C ILE A 104 -9.34 21.16 24.21
N SER A 105 -10.15 20.42 24.97
CA SER A 105 -9.76 19.21 25.72
C SER A 105 -9.46 18.03 24.80
N GLU A 106 -10.46 17.63 24.01
CA GLU A 106 -10.46 16.52 23.05
C GLU A 106 -9.27 16.58 22.09
N ILE A 107 -8.92 17.79 21.69
CA ILE A 107 -7.75 18.06 20.85
C ILE A 107 -6.42 17.55 21.50
N HIS A 108 -6.36 17.02 22.74
CA HIS A 108 -5.16 16.34 23.24
C HIS A 108 -4.88 14.96 22.69
N THR A 109 -5.78 14.03 22.91
CA THR A 109 -5.51 12.61 22.68
C THR A 109 -5.30 12.37 21.19
N MET A 110 -6.03 13.08 20.31
CA MET A 110 -5.71 13.23 18.88
C MET A 110 -4.27 13.69 18.57
N ARG A 111 -3.73 14.72 19.26
CA ARG A 111 -2.34 15.19 19.05
C ARG A 111 -1.31 14.18 19.54
N ASN A 112 -1.50 13.56 20.70
CA ASN A 112 -0.53 12.60 21.24
C ASN A 112 -0.35 11.43 20.28
N LYS A 113 -1.46 10.91 19.74
CA LYS A 113 -1.46 9.88 18.69
C LYS A 113 -0.83 10.32 17.39
N ALA A 114 -1.14 11.54 16.91
CA ALA A 114 -0.53 12.11 15.71
C ALA A 114 1.02 12.16 15.77
N ASN A 115 1.58 12.21 16.98
CA ASN A 115 3.02 12.26 17.20
C ASN A 115 3.65 10.88 17.42
N LEU A 116 2.93 9.96 18.07
CA LEU A 116 3.33 8.56 18.20
C LEU A 116 3.36 7.86 16.83
N SER A 117 2.37 8.12 15.98
CA SER A 117 2.28 7.55 14.61
C SER A 117 3.50 7.90 13.76
N ARG A 118 3.89 9.17 13.81
CA ARG A 118 5.05 9.72 13.12
C ARG A 118 6.38 9.20 13.67
N HIS A 119 6.41 8.77 14.93
CA HIS A 119 7.60 8.14 15.50
C HIS A 119 7.79 6.71 14.98
N PHE A 120 6.74 5.87 15.00
CA PHE A 120 6.79 4.54 14.39
C PHE A 120 7.12 4.62 12.89
N SER A 121 6.48 5.54 12.17
CA SER A 121 6.60 5.64 10.71
C SER A 121 8.06 5.72 10.24
N ASN A 122 8.84 6.62 10.83
CA ASN A 122 10.22 6.85 10.37
C ASN A 122 11.23 5.98 11.16
N VAL A 123 10.78 5.10 12.06
CA VAL A 123 11.58 3.97 12.57
C VAL A 123 11.56 2.84 11.55
N ILE A 124 10.38 2.38 11.13
CA ILE A 124 10.17 1.26 10.19
C ILE A 124 10.98 1.46 8.89
N ILE A 125 10.97 2.69 8.39
CA ILE A 125 11.58 3.12 7.11
C ILE A 125 13.13 3.15 7.10
N GLY A 126 13.81 2.94 8.25
CA GLY A 126 15.21 3.37 8.41
C GLY A 126 16.16 2.40 9.11
N ASN A 127 16.05 1.10 8.87
CA ASN A 127 17.10 0.12 9.16
C ASN A 127 17.71 -0.40 7.84
N ILE A 128 18.69 0.31 7.28
CA ILE A 128 19.57 -0.20 6.23
C ILE A 128 20.98 0.25 6.60
N ASP A 129 21.88 -0.70 6.82
CA ASP A 129 23.30 -0.48 7.07
C ASP A 129 24.09 -1.52 6.27
N GLY A 130 25.23 -1.14 5.72
CA GLY A 130 25.89 -1.88 4.63
C GLY A 130 27.36 -2.11 4.89
N ASP A 131 27.71 -3.32 5.37
CA ASP A 131 29.09 -3.74 5.55
C ASP A 131 29.75 -4.15 4.21
N LYS A 132 31.09 -4.16 4.17
CA LYS A 132 31.87 -4.34 2.94
C LYS A 132 32.65 -5.65 2.92
N THR A 133 32.26 -6.57 2.07
CA THR A 133 33.06 -7.75 1.68
C THR A 133 33.52 -7.67 0.20
N PRO A 134 34.74 -8.11 -0.15
CA PRO A 134 35.26 -7.99 -1.50
C PRO A 134 35.17 -9.30 -2.31
N ALA A 135 34.09 -9.49 -3.06
CA ALA A 135 33.98 -10.45 -4.16
C ALA A 135 33.06 -9.88 -5.27
N ARG A 136 33.20 -10.35 -6.52
CA ARG A 136 32.37 -9.87 -7.65
C ARG A 136 31.14 -10.75 -7.86
N GLU A 137 30.05 -10.43 -7.16
CA GLU A 137 28.69 -10.90 -7.45
C GLU A 137 27.71 -9.72 -7.55
N PHE A 138 26.55 -9.91 -8.18
CA PHE A 138 25.51 -8.88 -8.26
C PHE A 138 24.66 -8.81 -6.97
N THR A 139 24.21 -7.61 -6.62
CA THR A 139 23.41 -7.32 -5.41
C THR A 139 21.94 -7.74 -5.51
N LEU A 140 21.41 -7.75 -6.73
CA LEU A 140 20.21 -8.50 -7.08
C LEU A 140 20.62 -9.66 -7.98
N LYS A 141 19.99 -10.80 -7.76
CA LYS A 141 20.16 -11.96 -8.63
C LYS A 141 19.33 -11.74 -9.90
N LEU A 142 20.01 -11.21 -10.92
CA LEU A 142 19.46 -10.66 -12.16
C LEU A 142 20.21 -11.15 -13.41
N GLN A 143 19.47 -11.48 -14.47
CA GLN A 143 20.02 -11.90 -15.76
C GLN A 143 19.72 -10.81 -16.77
N LEU A 144 20.76 -10.34 -17.43
CA LEU A 144 20.68 -9.27 -18.40
C LEU A 144 20.96 -9.81 -19.80
N PRO A 145 20.35 -9.22 -20.85
CA PRO A 145 20.54 -9.66 -22.23
C PRO A 145 21.89 -9.23 -22.83
N PHE A 146 22.90 -8.95 -22.00
CA PHE A 146 24.23 -8.50 -22.39
C PHE A 146 25.29 -8.94 -21.39
N GLU A 147 26.52 -9.19 -21.86
CA GLU A 147 27.70 -9.43 -21.02
C GLU A 147 27.93 -8.24 -20.08
N SER A 148 27.68 -8.45 -18.78
CA SER A 148 27.85 -7.49 -17.69
C SER A 148 29.04 -7.82 -16.78
N ASP A 149 29.75 -8.92 -17.01
CA ASP A 149 30.93 -9.41 -16.26
C ASP A 149 32.16 -8.49 -16.41
N LYS A 150 32.20 -7.68 -17.47
CA LYS A 150 33.32 -6.77 -17.79
C LYS A 150 33.00 -5.34 -17.37
N SER A 151 33.93 -4.73 -16.64
CA SER A 151 33.88 -3.31 -16.27
C SER A 151 33.86 -2.42 -17.54
N PRO A 152 33.05 -1.35 -17.61
CA PRO A 152 32.27 -0.72 -16.53
C PRO A 152 30.81 -1.21 -16.41
N ARG A 153 30.42 -2.28 -17.12
CA ARG A 153 29.01 -2.71 -17.20
C ARG A 153 28.52 -3.31 -15.88
N TYR A 154 29.38 -4.07 -15.21
CA TYR A 154 29.15 -4.65 -13.89
C TYR A 154 28.73 -3.57 -12.88
N GLU A 155 29.51 -2.50 -12.81
CA GLU A 155 29.34 -1.41 -11.85
C GLU A 155 28.10 -0.56 -12.14
N LEU A 156 27.72 -0.39 -13.42
CA LEU A 156 26.49 0.29 -13.85
C LEU A 156 25.23 -0.47 -13.46
N VAL A 157 25.24 -1.80 -13.66
CA VAL A 157 24.14 -2.70 -13.31
C VAL A 157 23.91 -2.70 -11.81
N MET A 158 24.95 -2.98 -11.01
CA MET A 158 24.93 -2.91 -9.54
C MET A 158 24.29 -1.63 -9.00
N CYS A 159 24.55 -0.48 -9.65
CA CYS A 159 24.01 0.80 -9.23
C CYS A 159 22.50 0.94 -9.49
N LEU A 160 22.01 0.45 -10.63
CA LEU A 160 20.58 0.42 -10.97
C LEU A 160 19.79 -0.52 -10.03
N GLU A 161 20.34 -1.70 -9.77
CA GLU A 161 19.77 -2.70 -8.85
C GLU A 161 19.56 -2.11 -7.44
N PHE A 162 20.64 -1.58 -6.88
CA PHE A 162 20.67 -0.97 -5.56
C PHE A 162 19.67 0.19 -5.44
N CYS A 163 19.56 1.04 -6.47
CA CYS A 163 18.59 2.13 -6.51
C CYS A 163 17.14 1.63 -6.50
N HIS A 164 16.83 0.52 -7.19
CA HIS A 164 15.47 -0.04 -7.18
C HIS A 164 15.16 -0.77 -5.85
N GLN A 165 16.14 -1.48 -5.26
CA GLN A 165 16.01 -2.08 -3.92
C GLN A 165 15.70 -1.02 -2.86
N LEU A 166 16.44 0.09 -2.88
CA LEU A 166 16.25 1.19 -1.95
C LEU A 166 14.87 1.86 -2.12
N ALA A 167 14.38 2.01 -3.36
CA ALA A 167 13.03 2.51 -3.62
C ALA A 167 11.94 1.56 -3.07
N SER A 168 12.08 0.26 -3.36
CA SER A 168 11.12 -0.78 -2.97
C SER A 168 11.04 -0.92 -1.44
N SER A 169 12.17 -1.03 -0.76
CA SER A 169 12.26 -1.09 0.71
C SER A 169 11.65 0.15 1.38
N ALA A 170 11.97 1.35 0.89
CA ALA A 170 11.37 2.59 1.38
C ALA A 170 9.85 2.63 1.19
N MET A 171 9.34 2.07 0.08
CA MET A 171 7.91 2.00 -0.20
C MET A 171 7.18 0.99 0.68
N THR A 172 7.76 -0.18 0.94
CA THR A 172 7.19 -1.15 1.87
C THR A 172 7.13 -0.57 3.29
N GLY A 173 8.18 0.15 3.71
CA GLY A 173 8.20 0.91 4.96
C GLY A 173 7.10 1.99 5.05
N VAL A 174 6.84 2.73 3.97
CA VAL A 174 5.71 3.68 3.86
C VAL A 174 4.36 3.02 4.14
N LEU A 175 4.11 1.87 3.51
CA LEU A 175 2.81 1.20 3.54
C LEU A 175 2.53 0.62 4.93
N ASN A 176 3.54 -0.02 5.50
CA ASN A 176 3.54 -0.53 6.88
C ASN A 176 3.39 0.62 7.90
N SER A 177 3.82 1.83 7.54
CA SER A 177 3.64 3.04 8.36
C SER A 177 2.24 3.68 8.25
N LEU A 178 1.51 3.49 7.15
CA LEU A 178 0.14 4.03 7.00
C LEU A 178 -0.83 3.33 7.96
N ILE A 179 -0.79 2.00 8.09
CA ILE A 179 -1.71 1.29 8.98
C ILE A 179 -1.55 1.75 10.43
N VAL A 180 -0.31 1.85 10.92
CA VAL A 180 0.04 2.43 12.24
C VAL A 180 -0.55 3.84 12.39
N THR A 181 -0.49 4.63 11.33
CA THR A 181 -0.94 6.02 11.30
C THR A 181 -2.45 6.18 11.45
N LEU A 182 -3.23 5.41 10.70
CA LEU A 182 -4.71 5.46 10.75
C LEU A 182 -5.24 4.94 12.09
N ILE A 183 -4.63 3.86 12.57
CA ILE A 183 -5.04 3.18 13.81
C ILE A 183 -4.75 4.01 15.05
N LEU A 184 -3.61 4.70 15.09
CA LEU A 184 -3.35 5.65 16.15
C LEU A 184 -4.35 6.82 16.11
N HIS A 185 -4.84 7.24 14.94
CA HIS A 185 -5.92 8.23 14.92
C HIS A 185 -7.24 7.70 15.47
N ALA A 186 -7.68 6.51 15.04
CA ALA A 186 -8.88 5.89 15.59
C ALA A 186 -8.78 5.76 17.12
N SER A 187 -7.63 5.30 17.62
CA SER A 187 -7.33 5.28 19.05
C SER A 187 -7.37 6.66 19.73
N GLY A 188 -7.08 7.75 19.03
CA GLY A 188 -7.16 9.10 19.58
C GLY A 188 -8.59 9.55 19.76
N GLN A 189 -9.45 9.29 18.78
CA GLN A 189 -10.89 9.55 18.89
C GLN A 189 -11.55 8.68 19.97
N ILE A 190 -11.09 7.43 20.10
CA ILE A 190 -11.56 6.53 21.16
C ILE A 190 -11.24 7.08 22.55
N GLU A 191 -10.03 7.59 22.78
CA GLU A 191 -9.66 8.20 24.07
C GLU A 191 -10.44 9.49 24.34
N ILE A 192 -10.62 10.35 23.33
CA ILE A 192 -11.51 11.53 23.39
C ILE A 192 -12.91 11.16 23.88
N LEU A 193 -13.50 10.13 23.28
CA LEU A 193 -14.82 9.66 23.65
C LEU A 193 -14.84 9.14 25.10
N CYS A 194 -13.80 8.41 25.54
CA CYS A 194 -13.67 7.93 26.91
C CYS A 194 -13.63 9.10 27.91
N ASP A 195 -12.80 10.11 27.65
CA ASP A 195 -12.61 11.22 28.59
C ASP A 195 -13.86 12.12 28.63
N ALA A 196 -14.48 12.38 27.47
CA ALA A 196 -15.75 13.09 27.39
C ALA A 196 -16.97 12.28 27.93
N LEU A 197 -16.84 10.96 28.15
CA LEU A 197 -17.83 10.13 28.87
C LEU A 197 -17.65 10.22 30.39
N ARG A 198 -16.41 10.33 30.89
CA ARG A 198 -16.10 10.50 32.31
C ARG A 198 -16.53 11.89 32.82
N ASP A 199 -16.31 12.93 32.02
CA ASP A 199 -16.61 14.34 32.36
C ASP A 199 -18.13 14.67 32.42
N VAL A 200 -19.03 13.72 32.13
CA VAL A 200 -20.48 13.97 32.13
C VAL A 200 -21.00 14.16 33.56
N SER A 201 -21.30 15.40 33.93
CA SER A 201 -21.75 15.79 35.28
C SER A 201 -23.27 16.00 35.40
N SER A 202 -23.79 15.81 36.62
CA SER A 202 -25.23 15.74 36.96
C SER A 202 -25.82 17.09 37.41
N ASP A 203 -25.48 18.21 36.74
CA ASP A 203 -25.99 19.54 37.13
C ASP A 203 -27.53 19.60 37.05
N LYS A 204 -28.14 19.83 38.22
CA LYS A 204 -29.57 19.65 38.48
C LYS A 204 -30.44 20.71 37.81
N ASN A 205 -29.85 21.83 37.35
CA ASN A 205 -30.61 23.01 36.92
C ASN A 205 -30.93 23.09 35.43
N ASN A 206 -30.42 22.23 34.53
CA ASN A 206 -30.71 22.34 33.10
C ASN A 206 -30.81 21.01 32.33
N GLN A 207 -31.89 20.26 32.53
CA GLN A 207 -32.08 18.92 31.94
C GLN A 207 -31.99 18.85 30.39
N ARG A 208 -32.23 19.95 29.66
CA ARG A 208 -32.05 19.96 28.19
C ARG A 208 -30.59 19.85 27.75
N PHE A 209 -29.65 20.26 28.62
CA PHE A 209 -28.22 20.31 28.34
C PHE A 209 -27.60 18.90 28.31
N ILE A 210 -27.85 18.09 29.35
CA ILE A 210 -27.33 16.70 29.45
C ILE A 210 -27.81 15.85 28.26
N ILE A 211 -29.08 15.98 27.86
CA ILE A 211 -29.62 15.25 26.68
C ILE A 211 -28.98 15.72 25.36
N SER A 212 -28.47 16.95 25.30
CA SER A 212 -27.70 17.44 24.14
C SER A 212 -26.30 16.83 24.11
N ILE A 213 -25.58 16.85 25.24
CA ILE A 213 -24.23 16.27 25.38
C ILE A 213 -24.26 14.77 25.06
N MET A 214 -25.21 14.03 25.63
CA MET A 214 -25.33 12.58 25.38
C MET A 214 -25.58 12.23 23.90
N LYS A 215 -26.22 13.12 23.12
CA LYS A 215 -26.36 12.95 21.67
C LYS A 215 -25.06 13.21 20.92
N GLU A 216 -24.27 14.18 21.36
CA GLU A 216 -22.96 14.48 20.78
C GLU A 216 -21.98 13.30 21.00
N LEU A 217 -21.93 12.75 22.21
CA LEU A 217 -21.10 11.57 22.54
C LEU A 217 -21.48 10.34 21.72
N ILE A 218 -22.77 10.06 21.54
CA ILE A 218 -23.25 8.98 20.67
C ILE A 218 -22.85 9.26 19.21
N GLY A 219 -22.98 10.51 18.73
CA GLY A 219 -22.54 10.90 17.39
C GLY A 219 -21.04 10.69 17.17
N LYS A 220 -20.19 11.06 18.14
CA LYS A 220 -18.75 10.83 18.13
C LYS A 220 -18.42 9.32 18.12
N HIS A 221 -19.11 8.50 18.93
CA HIS A 221 -18.96 7.04 18.88
C HIS A 221 -19.34 6.44 17.51
N GLN A 222 -20.45 6.90 16.91
CA GLN A 222 -20.86 6.42 15.57
C GLN A 222 -19.81 6.78 14.50
N LYS A 223 -19.27 8.02 14.51
CA LYS A 223 -18.18 8.45 13.62
C LYS A 223 -16.95 7.53 13.72
N ILE A 224 -16.53 7.19 14.95
CA ILE A 224 -15.37 6.32 15.22
C ILE A 224 -15.57 4.92 14.64
N ILE A 225 -16.78 4.36 14.78
CA ILE A 225 -17.14 3.04 14.25
C ILE A 225 -17.04 3.04 12.71
N VAL A 226 -17.62 4.05 12.05
CA VAL A 226 -17.56 4.20 10.58
C VAL A 226 -16.11 4.38 10.11
N PHE A 227 -15.33 5.22 10.79
CA PHE A 227 -13.91 5.43 10.48
C PHE A 227 -13.09 4.14 10.57
N SER A 228 -13.34 3.30 11.59
CA SER A 228 -12.66 2.01 11.75
C SER A 228 -12.98 1.00 10.64
N ASP A 229 -14.26 0.87 10.27
CA ASP A 229 -14.72 -0.02 9.19
C ASP A 229 -14.18 0.42 7.81
N GLN A 230 -14.00 1.73 7.58
CA GLN A 230 -13.31 2.22 6.40
C GLN A 230 -11.82 1.83 6.37
N ILE A 231 -11.10 1.90 7.51
CA ILE A 231 -9.69 1.43 7.58
C ILE A 231 -9.61 -0.07 7.26
N GLU A 232 -10.47 -0.89 7.88
CA GLU A 232 -10.50 -2.34 7.65
C GLU A 232 -10.71 -2.67 6.17
N LYS A 233 -11.65 -2.00 5.50
CA LYS A 233 -11.92 -2.19 4.05
C LYS A 233 -10.69 -2.00 3.15
N ILE A 234 -9.74 -1.15 3.54
CA ILE A 234 -8.50 -0.93 2.78
C ILE A 234 -7.42 -1.95 3.19
N PHE A 235 -7.19 -2.09 4.49
CA PHE A 235 -6.03 -2.83 5.01
C PHE A 235 -6.22 -4.34 5.09
N CYS A 236 -7.46 -4.82 5.07
CA CYS A 236 -7.83 -6.23 5.04
C CYS A 236 -7.02 -7.03 4.00
N TYR A 237 -7.11 -6.67 2.72
CA TYR A 237 -6.44 -7.44 1.65
C TYR A 237 -4.92 -7.14 1.56
N ILE A 238 -4.47 -5.98 2.06
CA ILE A 238 -3.05 -5.60 2.13
C ILE A 238 -2.32 -6.46 3.17
N ALA A 239 -2.92 -6.63 4.35
CA ALA A 239 -2.41 -7.50 5.40
C ALA A 239 -2.39 -8.97 4.96
N LEU A 240 -3.42 -9.43 4.23
CA LEU A 240 -3.46 -10.79 3.70
C LEU A 240 -2.27 -11.10 2.78
N ILE A 241 -2.01 -10.26 1.77
CA ILE A 241 -0.88 -10.49 0.85
C ILE A 241 0.47 -10.40 1.59
N GLN A 242 0.60 -9.55 2.61
CA GLN A 242 1.78 -9.55 3.48
C GLN A 242 1.97 -10.90 4.18
N PHE A 243 0.96 -11.40 4.89
CA PHE A 243 1.10 -12.60 5.72
C PHE A 243 1.40 -13.85 4.90
N LEU A 244 0.81 -13.99 3.70
CA LEU A 244 1.08 -15.11 2.79
C LEU A 244 2.53 -15.10 2.31
N SER A 245 3.05 -13.95 1.88
CA SER A 245 4.43 -13.88 1.38
C SER A 245 5.48 -13.85 2.48
N SER A 246 5.24 -13.19 3.62
CA SER A 246 6.13 -13.31 4.79
C SER A 246 6.26 -14.78 5.20
N SER A 247 5.16 -15.55 5.18
CA SER A 247 5.22 -17.00 5.42
C SER A 247 6.12 -17.72 4.41
N LEU A 248 5.91 -17.49 3.11
CA LEU A 248 6.68 -18.16 2.05
C LEU A 248 8.17 -17.82 2.11
N VAL A 249 8.50 -16.53 2.27
CA VAL A 249 9.88 -16.03 2.42
C VAL A 249 10.55 -16.65 3.65
N ILE A 250 9.86 -16.69 4.80
CA ILE A 250 10.39 -17.32 6.02
C ILE A 250 10.63 -18.82 5.81
N CYS A 251 9.76 -19.54 5.09
CA CYS A 251 9.99 -20.96 4.76
C CYS A 251 11.22 -21.15 3.85
N CYS A 252 11.40 -20.34 2.80
CA CYS A 252 12.59 -20.38 1.94
C CYS A 252 13.89 -20.12 2.74
N LEU A 253 13.88 -19.13 3.63
CA LEU A 253 15.04 -18.77 4.45
C LEU A 253 15.31 -19.79 5.56
N GLY A 254 14.27 -20.39 6.14
CA GLY A 254 14.41 -21.50 7.09
C GLY A 254 15.05 -22.74 6.46
N PHE A 255 14.70 -23.03 5.21
CA PHE A 255 15.33 -24.10 4.43
C PHE A 255 16.80 -23.79 4.11
N MET A 256 17.12 -22.55 3.71
CA MET A 256 18.51 -22.08 3.54
C MET A 256 19.36 -22.32 4.79
N ILE A 257 18.87 -21.87 5.95
CA ILE A 257 19.55 -22.04 7.23
C ILE A 257 19.72 -23.53 7.58
N SER A 258 18.74 -24.38 7.26
CA SER A 258 18.84 -25.83 7.46
C SER A 258 19.97 -26.46 6.63
N ILE A 259 20.14 -26.09 5.36
CA ILE A 259 21.26 -26.58 4.53
C ILE A 259 22.60 -26.07 5.07
N SER A 260 22.71 -24.77 5.37
CA SER A 260 23.94 -24.16 5.88
C SER A 260 24.43 -24.69 7.25
N THR A 261 23.68 -25.60 7.89
CA THR A 261 24.06 -26.26 9.15
C THR A 261 24.44 -27.73 9.00
N GLN A 262 24.37 -28.33 7.80
CA GLN A 262 24.75 -29.73 7.58
C GLN A 262 26.21 -29.93 7.14
N ASP A 263 26.76 -29.05 6.30
CA ASP A 263 28.16 -29.12 5.87
C ASP A 263 29.09 -28.38 6.85
N SER A 264 29.81 -29.14 7.69
CA SER A 264 30.64 -28.60 8.78
C SER A 264 31.88 -27.82 8.33
N ASP A 265 32.36 -28.08 7.11
CA ASP A 265 33.74 -27.77 6.73
C ASP A 265 33.89 -26.45 5.95
N THR A 266 32.78 -25.88 5.45
CA THR A 266 32.77 -24.58 4.74
C THR A 266 31.52 -23.72 5.05
N ILE A 267 31.33 -23.36 6.32
CA ILE A 267 30.23 -22.46 6.73
C ILE A 267 30.48 -21.04 6.17
N ASP A 268 29.81 -20.66 5.08
CA ASP A 268 29.79 -19.25 4.64
C ASP A 268 28.94 -18.39 5.60
N SER A 269 29.66 -17.72 6.49
CA SER A 269 29.08 -16.74 7.41
C SER A 269 28.39 -15.56 6.72
N SER A 270 28.69 -15.25 5.45
CA SER A 270 28.00 -14.18 4.71
C SER A 270 26.56 -14.58 4.37
N SER A 271 26.36 -15.76 3.77
CA SER A 271 25.03 -16.25 3.39
C SER A 271 24.13 -16.53 4.59
N LEU A 272 24.69 -17.07 5.69
CA LEU A 272 23.95 -17.25 6.94
C LEU A 272 23.55 -15.89 7.57
N MET A 273 24.41 -14.86 7.48
CA MET A 273 24.05 -13.50 7.92
C MET A 273 22.95 -12.89 7.05
N LYS A 274 23.03 -13.00 5.71
CA LYS A 274 21.98 -12.54 4.78
C LYS A 274 20.63 -13.17 5.13
N ALA A 275 20.59 -14.49 5.30
CA ALA A 275 19.37 -15.23 5.63
C ALA A 275 18.72 -14.77 6.95
N ILE A 276 19.53 -14.51 7.98
CA ILE A 276 19.04 -13.97 9.26
C ILE A 276 18.49 -12.54 9.10
N VAL A 277 19.14 -11.68 8.30
CA VAL A 277 18.65 -10.30 8.07
C VAL A 277 17.30 -10.30 7.34
N PHE A 278 17.12 -11.11 6.29
CA PHE A 278 15.82 -11.22 5.62
C PHE A 278 14.74 -11.88 6.49
N TYR A 279 15.08 -12.89 7.31
CA TYR A 279 14.14 -13.47 8.27
C TYR A 279 13.67 -12.42 9.28
N MET A 280 14.58 -11.59 9.80
CA MET A 280 14.24 -10.48 10.70
C MET A 280 13.43 -9.38 10.01
N ALA A 281 13.65 -9.10 8.72
CA ALA A 281 12.85 -8.16 7.95
C ALA A 281 11.40 -8.67 7.75
N ALA A 282 11.24 -9.86 7.19
CA ALA A 282 9.94 -10.47 6.89
C ALA A 282 9.05 -10.67 8.14
N THR A 283 9.66 -10.94 9.30
CA THR A 283 8.97 -11.05 10.59
C THR A 283 8.62 -9.69 11.20
N VAL A 284 9.48 -8.66 11.09
CA VAL A 284 9.17 -7.29 11.51
C VAL A 284 8.03 -6.69 10.68
N GLU A 285 7.95 -6.97 9.38
CA GLU A 285 6.82 -6.52 8.55
C GLU A 285 5.49 -7.09 9.04
N ALA A 286 5.40 -8.40 9.26
CA ALA A 286 4.20 -9.06 9.77
C ALA A 286 3.83 -8.56 11.19
N PHE A 287 4.83 -8.32 12.05
CA PHE A 287 4.63 -7.78 13.40
C PHE A 287 3.90 -6.44 13.40
N ILE A 288 4.22 -5.53 12.47
CA ILE A 288 3.65 -4.18 12.42
C ILE A 288 2.12 -4.23 12.24
N PHE A 289 1.60 -5.14 11.41
CA PHE A 289 0.16 -5.31 11.20
C PHE A 289 -0.56 -5.84 12.45
N CYS A 290 -0.01 -6.87 13.10
CA CYS A 290 -0.56 -7.43 14.34
C CYS A 290 -0.46 -6.47 15.54
N PHE A 291 0.62 -5.68 15.63
CA PHE A 291 0.72 -4.61 16.62
C PHE A 291 -0.39 -3.55 16.43
N CYS A 292 -0.75 -3.23 15.18
CA CYS A 292 -1.84 -2.29 14.91
C CYS A 292 -3.22 -2.82 15.32
N GLY A 293 -3.60 -4.03 14.90
CA GLY A 293 -4.91 -4.57 15.22
C GLY A 293 -5.12 -4.78 16.73
N GLU A 294 -4.09 -5.26 17.44
CA GLU A 294 -4.07 -5.36 18.90
C GLU A 294 -4.25 -3.98 19.56
N TYR A 295 -3.50 -2.97 19.12
CA TYR A 295 -3.57 -1.62 19.68
C TYR A 295 -4.96 -0.99 19.50
N LEU A 296 -5.62 -1.22 18.36
CA LEU A 296 -7.01 -0.78 18.14
C LEU A 296 -7.99 -1.53 19.05
N SER A 297 -7.89 -2.87 19.09
CA SER A 297 -8.76 -3.75 19.88
C SER A 297 -8.72 -3.37 21.36
N ALA A 298 -7.51 -3.27 21.93
CA ALA A 298 -7.27 -2.88 23.31
C ALA A 298 -7.81 -1.48 23.62
N LYS A 299 -7.65 -0.52 22.70
CA LYS A 299 -8.17 0.84 22.90
C LYS A 299 -9.69 0.91 22.83
N SER A 300 -10.31 0.22 21.87
CA SER A 300 -11.78 0.20 21.74
C SER A 300 -12.50 -0.35 22.98
N LYS A 301 -11.86 -1.25 23.74
CA LYS A 301 -12.38 -1.75 25.02
C LYS A 301 -12.56 -0.62 26.05
N MET A 302 -11.69 0.38 26.08
CA MET A 302 -11.70 1.44 27.10
C MET A 302 -13.01 2.25 27.12
N ILE A 303 -13.79 2.24 26.03
CA ILE A 303 -15.06 2.98 25.93
C ILE A 303 -16.12 2.43 26.90
N SER A 304 -16.19 1.10 27.11
CA SER A 304 -17.12 0.54 28.13
C SER A 304 -16.72 0.94 29.54
N ASP A 305 -15.41 0.96 29.77
CA ASP A 305 -14.82 1.13 31.08
C ASP A 305 -14.99 2.62 31.51
N ALA A 306 -14.67 3.55 30.61
CA ALA A 306 -14.89 4.99 30.79
C ALA A 306 -16.38 5.40 30.86
N ALA A 307 -17.26 4.73 30.11
CA ALA A 307 -18.71 4.94 30.23
C ALA A 307 -19.25 4.49 31.61
N TYR A 308 -18.67 3.43 32.20
CA TYR A 308 -19.02 2.94 33.53
C TYR A 308 -18.42 3.78 34.67
N GLU A 309 -17.27 4.43 34.44
CA GLU A 309 -16.61 5.38 35.35
C GLU A 309 -17.33 6.75 35.44
N SER A 310 -18.28 7.03 34.54
CA SER A 310 -19.15 8.23 34.63
C SER A 310 -20.10 8.19 35.85
N ILE A 311 -20.63 9.34 36.28
CA ILE A 311 -21.56 9.41 37.42
C ILE A 311 -23.01 9.04 37.04
N TRP A 312 -23.18 7.97 36.25
CA TRP A 312 -24.45 7.50 35.67
C TRP A 312 -25.55 7.18 36.68
N TYR A 313 -25.20 6.98 37.95
CA TYR A 313 -26.11 6.72 39.06
C TYR A 313 -26.88 7.97 39.53
N ASP A 314 -26.39 9.18 39.24
CA ASP A 314 -27.08 10.45 39.52
C ASP A 314 -28.03 10.90 38.37
N PHE A 315 -27.99 10.21 37.23
CA PHE A 315 -28.81 10.55 36.05
C PHE A 315 -30.23 9.98 36.14
N LYS A 316 -31.16 10.49 35.33
CA LYS A 316 -32.55 9.99 35.32
C LYS A 316 -32.65 8.70 34.50
N PRO A 317 -33.65 7.82 34.74
CA PRO A 317 -33.75 6.50 34.10
C PRO A 317 -33.83 6.44 32.56
N ASN A 318 -33.95 7.57 31.86
CA ASN A 318 -33.84 7.64 30.41
C ASN A 318 -32.46 8.10 29.92
N GLU A 319 -31.69 8.79 30.77
CA GLU A 319 -30.31 9.20 30.53
C GLU A 319 -29.36 8.01 30.82
N CYS A 320 -29.57 7.26 31.91
CA CYS A 320 -28.80 6.03 32.22
C CYS A 320 -28.88 4.98 31.09
N LYS A 321 -30.01 4.90 30.37
CA LYS A 321 -30.17 3.99 29.22
C LYS A 321 -29.23 4.32 28.06
N LEU A 322 -28.86 5.59 27.89
CA LEU A 322 -27.94 6.02 26.84
C LEU A 322 -26.51 5.55 27.16
N ILE A 323 -26.06 5.69 28.42
CA ILE A 323 -24.81 5.09 28.92
C ILE A 323 -24.82 3.58 28.71
N LEU A 324 -25.91 2.90 29.06
CA LEU A 324 -26.04 1.44 28.89
C LEU A 324 -25.91 1.01 27.41
N PHE A 325 -26.49 1.74 26.46
CA PHE A 325 -26.32 1.46 25.02
C PHE A 325 -24.88 1.69 24.55
N ILE A 326 -24.17 2.70 25.07
CA ILE A 326 -22.75 2.92 24.76
C ILE A 326 -21.90 1.76 25.30
N ILE A 327 -22.12 1.32 26.53
CA ILE A 327 -21.43 0.17 27.15
C ILE A 327 -21.67 -1.11 26.33
N LEU A 328 -22.93 -1.40 25.98
CA LEU A 328 -23.31 -2.58 25.20
C LEU A 328 -22.74 -2.56 23.79
N ARG A 329 -22.73 -1.41 23.11
CA ARG A 329 -22.09 -1.28 21.78
C ARG A 329 -20.58 -1.49 21.88
N SER A 330 -19.93 -1.00 22.93
CA SER A 330 -18.48 -1.08 23.11
C SER A 330 -17.96 -2.50 23.34
N GLN A 331 -18.81 -3.44 23.78
CA GLN A 331 -18.43 -4.86 23.88
C GLN A 331 -18.05 -5.48 22.51
N ARG A 332 -18.63 -5.00 21.40
CA ARG A 332 -18.19 -5.35 20.03
C ARG A 332 -17.00 -4.45 19.65
N ARG A 333 -15.80 -4.89 20.04
CA ARG A 333 -14.51 -4.21 19.80
C ARG A 333 -14.31 -3.82 18.33
N LEU A 334 -13.42 -2.87 18.12
CA LEU A 334 -12.93 -2.46 16.80
C LEU A 334 -11.63 -3.21 16.54
N THR A 335 -11.64 -4.16 15.60
CA THR A 335 -10.47 -4.93 15.17
C THR A 335 -10.14 -4.61 13.71
N ILE A 336 -8.94 -4.99 13.29
CA ILE A 336 -8.57 -5.10 11.88
C ILE A 336 -8.35 -6.58 11.64
N THR A 337 -8.91 -7.12 10.57
CA THR A 337 -8.62 -8.48 10.15
C THR A 337 -7.62 -8.48 8.99
N ALA A 338 -6.71 -9.45 8.93
CA ALA A 338 -6.09 -9.82 7.67
C ALA A 338 -7.15 -10.55 6.86
N GLY A 339 -7.51 -10.07 5.66
CA GLY A 339 -8.44 -10.74 4.75
C GLY A 339 -9.85 -11.05 5.28
N LYS A 340 -10.25 -10.60 6.48
CA LYS A 340 -11.37 -11.17 7.28
C LYS A 340 -11.19 -12.64 7.71
N ILE A 341 -9.95 -13.14 7.60
CA ILE A 341 -9.40 -14.39 8.13
C ILE A 341 -9.36 -14.37 9.64
N MET A 342 -8.58 -13.41 10.14
CA MET A 342 -7.85 -13.52 11.38
C MET A 342 -7.74 -12.09 11.89
N ASP A 343 -8.22 -11.84 13.10
CA ASP A 343 -7.95 -10.59 13.79
C ASP A 343 -6.43 -10.40 13.91
N LEU A 344 -5.93 -9.23 13.52
CA LEU A 344 -4.52 -8.87 13.60
C LEU A 344 -4.10 -8.64 15.05
N SER A 345 -3.95 -9.72 15.82
CA SER A 345 -3.56 -9.73 17.23
C SER A 345 -2.09 -10.13 17.42
N LEU A 346 -1.50 -9.79 18.58
CA LEU A 346 -0.16 -10.28 18.93
C LEU A 346 -0.13 -11.80 19.17
N GLU A 347 -1.27 -12.40 19.51
CA GLU A 347 -1.44 -13.86 19.60
C GLU A 347 -1.39 -14.52 18.22
N GLY A 348 -2.06 -13.94 17.20
CA GLY A 348 -1.97 -14.38 15.81
C GLY A 348 -0.57 -14.24 15.20
N PHE A 349 0.21 -13.25 15.67
CA PHE A 349 1.62 -13.14 15.29
C PHE A 349 2.49 -14.23 15.93
N THR A 350 2.31 -14.50 17.23
CA THR A 350 3.14 -15.51 17.91
C THR A 350 2.80 -16.95 17.48
N SER A 351 1.56 -17.26 17.12
CA SER A 351 1.22 -18.54 16.48
C SER A 351 1.87 -18.68 15.10
N ALA A 352 1.74 -17.67 14.23
CA ALA A 352 2.34 -17.67 12.90
C ALA A 352 3.88 -17.81 12.93
N LEU A 353 4.56 -17.11 13.85
CA LEU A 353 6.01 -17.29 14.08
C LEU A 353 6.36 -18.66 14.64
N ARG A 354 5.61 -19.15 15.65
CA ARG A 354 5.87 -20.43 16.31
C ARG A 354 5.80 -21.59 15.31
N GLU A 355 4.86 -21.54 14.39
CA GLU A 355 4.68 -22.58 13.36
C GLU A 355 5.85 -22.60 12.36
N ALA A 356 6.25 -21.44 11.85
CA ALA A 356 7.43 -21.30 10.99
C ALA A 356 8.72 -21.74 11.71
N HIS A 357 8.88 -21.37 12.98
CA HIS A 357 10.04 -21.74 13.78
C HIS A 357 10.06 -23.24 14.14
N CYS A 358 8.89 -23.86 14.39
CA CYS A 358 8.76 -25.30 14.60
C CYS A 358 9.14 -26.13 13.37
N GLN A 359 9.06 -25.57 12.15
CA GLN A 359 9.56 -26.23 10.94
C GLN A 359 11.11 -26.19 10.88
N THR A 360 11.75 -25.06 11.24
CA THR A 360 13.23 -25.02 11.35
C THR A 360 13.79 -25.88 12.48
N HIS A 361 13.10 -26.01 13.62
CA HIS A 361 13.73 -26.55 14.83
C HIS A 361 13.81 -28.08 14.94
N ARG A 362 13.50 -28.84 13.87
CA ARG A 362 13.72 -30.31 13.85
C ARG A 362 15.18 -30.72 13.68
N THR A 363 16.10 -29.77 13.46
CA THR A 363 17.55 -30.01 13.28
C THR A 363 18.42 -29.11 14.16
N GLY A 364 18.65 -29.53 15.42
CA GLY A 364 19.93 -29.29 16.14
C GLY A 364 20.28 -27.90 16.71
N SER A 365 20.08 -27.75 18.03
CA SER A 365 20.87 -26.89 18.94
C SER A 365 20.74 -25.34 18.90
N PRO A 366 20.98 -24.62 20.03
CA PRO A 366 20.79 -23.16 20.15
C PRO A 366 22.11 -22.35 20.16
N CYS A 367 22.02 -21.03 19.92
CA CYS A 367 23.14 -20.08 20.11
C CYS A 367 22.69 -18.75 20.78
N TYR A 368 23.65 -17.99 21.31
CA TYR A 368 23.44 -16.82 22.18
C TYR A 368 23.54 -15.47 21.44
N ILE A 369 22.74 -14.49 21.85
CA ILE A 369 22.80 -13.10 21.35
C ILE A 369 23.65 -12.22 22.30
N ILE A 370 24.59 -11.46 21.75
CA ILE A 370 25.36 -10.42 22.45
C ILE A 370 24.84 -9.04 22.02
N GLY A 371 24.57 -8.15 22.97
CA GLY A 371 24.09 -6.79 22.70
C GLY A 371 24.96 -5.71 23.36
N VAL A 372 25.28 -4.65 22.61
CA VAL A 372 26.11 -3.52 23.06
C VAL A 372 25.32 -2.20 22.96
N LYS A 373 25.48 -1.31 23.95
CA LYS A 373 24.85 0.03 23.98
C LYS A 373 25.84 1.13 23.59
N MET A 374 25.41 2.06 22.73
CA MET A 374 26.02 3.40 22.57
C MET A 374 24.94 4.48 22.52
N GLY A 375 25.29 5.73 22.85
CA GLY A 375 24.36 6.86 22.94
C GLY A 375 24.70 8.02 21.98
N LEU A 376 23.67 8.62 21.38
CA LEU A 376 23.80 9.73 20.42
C LEU A 376 23.92 11.11 21.10
N LYS A 377 24.27 12.16 20.33
CA LYS A 377 24.58 13.52 20.81
C LYS A 377 23.97 14.70 20.00
N THR A 378 23.30 14.47 18.87
CA THR A 378 22.77 15.52 17.97
C THR A 378 21.46 15.09 17.28
N THR A 379 20.69 16.05 16.72
CA THR A 379 19.52 15.77 15.84
C THR A 379 19.83 15.88 14.35
N ILE A 380 20.96 16.50 13.99
CA ILE A 380 21.40 16.67 12.59
C ILE A 380 22.16 15.42 12.18
N SER A 381 21.73 14.80 11.08
CA SER A 381 22.39 13.61 10.52
C SER A 381 23.74 13.97 9.87
N PRO A 382 24.75 13.07 9.90
CA PRO A 382 26.04 13.28 9.24
C PRO A 382 25.91 13.66 7.76
N SER A 383 24.95 13.07 7.05
CA SER A 383 24.70 13.35 5.62
C SER A 383 24.24 14.78 5.36
N VAL A 384 23.31 15.30 6.19
CA VAL A 384 22.87 16.71 6.12
C VAL A 384 24.00 17.66 6.54
N GLU A 385 24.78 17.33 7.57
CA GLU A 385 25.96 18.14 7.91
C GLU A 385 26.97 18.21 6.76
N PHE A 386 27.25 17.07 6.10
CA PHE A 386 28.10 17.02 4.91
C PHE A 386 27.52 17.87 3.76
N GLY A 387 26.23 17.75 3.48
CA GLY A 387 25.53 18.57 2.47
C GLY A 387 25.64 20.06 2.75
N LEU A 388 25.44 20.50 4.00
CA LEU A 388 25.55 21.91 4.40
C LEU A 388 26.98 22.45 4.31
N ARG A 389 27.99 21.59 4.50
CA ARG A 389 29.40 21.91 4.25
C ARG A 389 29.67 22.09 2.74
N ALA A 390 29.14 21.19 1.90
CA ALA A 390 29.28 21.19 0.43
C ALA A 390 28.43 22.26 -0.29
N ILE A 391 27.36 22.76 0.34
CA ILE A 391 26.56 23.94 -0.09
C ILE A 391 27.23 25.25 0.38
N GLY A 392 28.26 25.17 1.23
CA GLY A 392 29.00 26.33 1.72
C GLY A 392 28.20 27.21 2.69
N ILE A 393 27.30 26.63 3.50
CA ILE A 393 26.54 27.36 4.53
C ILE A 393 26.96 27.02 5.97
N TRP A 394 27.50 25.81 6.21
CA TRP A 394 27.91 25.35 7.54
C TRP A 394 29.00 26.21 8.21
N PRO A 395 28.90 26.50 9.53
CA PRO A 395 29.93 27.24 10.27
C PRO A 395 31.34 26.66 10.13
N GLY A 396 32.34 27.51 9.88
CA GLY A 396 33.75 27.12 9.82
C GLY A 396 34.18 26.32 8.57
N SER A 397 33.30 26.07 7.61
CA SER A 397 33.67 25.45 6.32
C SER A 397 34.35 26.43 5.36
N HIS A 398 35.04 25.93 4.33
CA HIS A 398 35.57 26.67 3.17
C HIS A 398 34.43 27.17 2.24
N SER A 399 33.46 27.88 2.82
CA SER A 399 32.19 28.29 2.20
C SER A 399 32.34 29.03 0.87
N ILE A 400 33.38 29.85 0.72
CA ILE A 400 33.64 30.62 -0.52
C ILE A 400 33.87 29.69 -1.72
N LEU A 401 34.70 28.66 -1.59
CA LEU A 401 35.07 27.75 -2.69
C LEU A 401 33.87 26.93 -3.19
N PHE A 402 33.04 26.44 -2.27
CA PHE A 402 31.82 25.71 -2.63
C PHE A 402 30.78 26.62 -3.31
N ARG A 403 30.65 27.88 -2.86
CA ARG A 403 29.75 28.86 -3.50
C ARG A 403 30.18 29.22 -4.91
N THR A 404 31.48 29.45 -5.15
CA THR A 404 31.98 29.74 -6.50
C THR A 404 31.81 28.54 -7.43
N PHE A 405 32.08 27.31 -6.95
CA PHE A 405 31.80 26.08 -7.70
C PHE A 405 30.34 25.99 -8.15
N TRP A 406 29.37 26.07 -7.23
CA TRP A 406 27.93 25.97 -7.57
C TRP A 406 27.46 27.09 -8.50
N THR A 407 27.97 28.31 -8.31
CA THR A 407 27.62 29.46 -9.15
C THR A 407 28.08 29.27 -10.61
N ILE A 408 29.31 28.77 -10.81
CA ILE A 408 29.87 28.52 -12.15
C ILE A 408 29.18 27.32 -12.81
N SER A 409 29.04 26.21 -12.07
CA SER A 409 28.41 24.96 -12.54
C SER A 409 26.97 25.17 -13.02
N LEU A 410 26.12 25.77 -12.19
CA LEU A 410 24.71 26.01 -12.52
C LEU A 410 24.54 27.08 -13.61
N GLY A 411 25.36 28.13 -13.59
CA GLY A 411 25.34 29.19 -14.60
C GLY A 411 25.67 28.66 -16.00
N LEU A 412 26.73 27.85 -16.14
CA LEU A 412 27.08 27.23 -17.41
C LEU A 412 25.96 26.32 -17.94
N ALA A 413 25.40 25.45 -17.09
CA ALA A 413 24.31 24.56 -17.48
C ALA A 413 23.09 25.34 -18.02
N GLN A 414 22.67 26.41 -17.33
CA GLN A 414 21.56 27.25 -17.78
C GLN A 414 21.85 27.95 -19.12
N THR A 415 23.08 28.43 -19.37
CA THR A 415 23.36 29.13 -20.64
C THR A 415 23.19 28.23 -21.88
N PHE A 416 23.50 26.93 -21.78
CA PHE A 416 23.28 25.98 -22.89
C PHE A 416 21.81 25.56 -23.02
N GLN A 417 21.04 25.52 -21.92
CA GLN A 417 19.59 25.27 -21.95
C GLN A 417 18.82 26.43 -22.59
N PHE A 418 19.11 27.68 -22.19
CA PHE A 418 18.41 28.85 -22.75
C PHE A 418 18.75 29.08 -24.23
N LYS A 419 19.95 28.72 -24.69
CA LYS A 419 20.27 28.70 -26.13
C LYS A 419 19.38 27.72 -26.90
N TYR A 420 19.25 26.48 -26.43
CA TYR A 420 18.38 25.49 -27.05
C TYR A 420 16.92 25.95 -27.12
N ILE A 421 16.42 26.63 -26.07
CA ILE A 421 15.09 27.25 -26.07
C ILE A 421 14.94 28.29 -27.20
N VAL A 422 15.95 29.14 -27.44
CA VAL A 422 15.95 30.10 -28.55
C VAL A 422 15.96 29.38 -29.91
N ALA A 423 16.78 28.35 -30.09
CA ALA A 423 16.80 27.55 -31.32
C ALA A 423 15.44 26.86 -31.61
N CYS A 424 14.70 26.43 -30.57
CA CYS A 424 13.34 25.91 -30.75
C CYS A 424 12.32 26.98 -31.14
N ILE A 425 12.49 28.23 -30.72
CA ILE A 425 11.67 29.38 -31.16
C ILE A 425 11.96 29.69 -32.64
N GLU A 426 13.24 29.81 -33.01
CA GLU A 426 13.66 30.13 -34.38
C GLU A 426 13.26 29.06 -35.39
N THR A 427 13.29 27.78 -34.99
CA THR A 427 12.83 26.66 -35.84
C THR A 427 11.33 26.37 -35.77
N ALA A 428 10.55 27.19 -35.04
CA ALA A 428 9.10 27.07 -34.84
C ALA A 428 8.61 25.72 -34.27
N ASN A 429 9.49 24.92 -33.66
CA ASN A 429 9.18 23.58 -33.15
C ASN A 429 8.53 23.63 -31.76
N PHE A 430 7.25 24.04 -31.72
CA PHE A 430 6.53 24.33 -30.48
C PHE A 430 6.53 23.20 -29.44
N LEU A 431 6.42 21.92 -29.86
CA LEU A 431 6.45 20.78 -28.92
C LEU A 431 7.81 20.61 -28.23
N ASP A 432 8.90 20.87 -28.93
CA ASP A 432 10.26 20.75 -28.38
C ASP A 432 10.68 22.01 -27.59
N LEU A 433 10.10 23.17 -27.91
CA LEU A 433 10.15 24.36 -27.07
C LEU A 433 9.52 24.10 -25.69
N VAL A 434 8.31 23.54 -25.65
CA VAL A 434 7.57 23.28 -24.39
C VAL A 434 8.28 22.24 -23.52
N ASP A 435 8.81 21.15 -24.11
CA ASP A 435 9.66 20.17 -23.41
C ASP A 435 10.93 20.83 -22.81
N SER A 436 11.59 21.70 -23.56
CA SER A 436 12.83 22.37 -23.13
C SER A 436 12.60 23.42 -22.02
N VAL A 437 11.51 24.20 -22.12
CA VAL A 437 11.09 25.13 -21.05
C VAL A 437 10.76 24.35 -19.77
N SER A 438 10.06 23.22 -19.89
CA SER A 438 9.70 22.39 -18.73
C SER A 438 10.93 21.90 -17.95
N THR A 439 12.01 21.52 -18.64
CA THR A 439 13.25 21.01 -18.02
C THR A 439 14.20 22.10 -17.50
N THR A 440 14.11 23.33 -18.01
CA THR A 440 15.01 24.44 -17.65
C THR A 440 14.56 25.19 -16.39
N LEU A 441 13.25 25.27 -16.13
CA LEU A 441 12.70 26.03 -14.99
C LEU A 441 13.14 25.53 -13.60
N PRO A 442 13.23 24.20 -13.30
CA PRO A 442 13.74 23.75 -12.00
C PRO A 442 15.23 24.07 -11.78
N TYR A 443 16.03 24.12 -12.84
CA TYR A 443 17.42 24.58 -12.79
C TYR A 443 17.49 26.05 -12.37
N SER A 444 16.54 26.88 -12.83
CA SER A 444 16.40 28.28 -12.37
C SER A 444 15.97 28.37 -10.90
N LEU A 445 15.03 27.53 -10.45
CA LEU A 445 14.58 27.48 -9.06
C LEU A 445 15.71 27.08 -8.10
N LEU A 446 16.53 26.09 -8.44
CA LEU A 446 17.66 25.65 -7.58
C LEU A 446 18.65 26.80 -7.31
N CYS A 447 18.95 27.62 -8.31
CA CYS A 447 19.76 28.83 -8.12
C CYS A 447 19.11 29.81 -7.15
N LEU A 448 17.80 30.05 -7.27
CA LEU A 448 17.06 30.93 -6.35
C LEU A 448 17.05 30.39 -4.92
N LYS A 449 16.85 29.07 -4.72
CA LYS A 449 16.94 28.41 -3.40
C LYS A 449 18.29 28.69 -2.73
N LEU A 450 19.39 28.48 -3.46
CA LEU A 450 20.76 28.68 -2.96
C LEU A 450 21.05 30.16 -2.63
N ILE A 451 20.66 31.08 -3.51
CA ILE A 451 20.85 32.53 -3.29
C ILE A 451 20.13 33.00 -2.02
N ILE A 452 18.86 32.60 -1.83
CA ILE A 452 18.06 32.97 -0.64
C ILE A 452 18.71 32.42 0.65
N LEU A 453 19.23 31.19 0.62
CA LEU A 453 19.90 30.59 1.78
C LEU A 453 21.26 31.23 2.10
N TRP A 454 22.06 31.56 1.08
CA TRP A 454 23.34 32.25 1.28
C TRP A 454 23.15 33.68 1.81
N GLN A 455 22.08 34.37 1.43
CA GLN A 455 21.68 35.66 1.99
C GLN A 455 21.27 35.54 3.47
N ASN A 456 20.56 34.48 3.85
CA ASN A 456 20.03 34.26 5.21
C ASN A 456 20.98 33.48 6.15
N GLN A 457 22.26 33.36 5.83
CA GLN A 457 23.21 32.54 6.60
C GLN A 457 23.32 32.91 8.09
N ARG A 458 23.12 34.18 8.48
CA ARG A 458 23.16 34.60 9.89
C ARG A 458 22.06 33.91 10.70
N LEU A 459 20.81 34.03 10.24
CA LEU A 459 19.63 33.39 10.81
C LEU A 459 19.79 31.86 10.90
N PHE A 460 20.46 31.25 9.92
CA PHE A 460 20.77 29.82 9.94
C PHE A 460 21.74 29.41 11.06
N ASN A 461 22.76 30.23 11.34
CA ASN A 461 23.69 29.98 12.44
C ASN A 461 23.01 30.13 13.82
N ASP A 462 22.08 31.08 13.95
CA ASP A 462 21.30 31.29 15.18
C ASP A 462 20.38 30.09 15.49
N ILE A 463 19.82 29.46 14.45
CA ILE A 463 19.09 28.19 14.55
C ILE A 463 20.03 27.06 15.03
N LEU A 464 21.18 26.86 14.39
CA LEU A 464 22.14 25.79 14.76
C LEU A 464 22.67 25.94 16.20
N THR A 465 22.94 27.16 16.65
CA THR A 465 23.42 27.41 18.02
C THR A 465 22.34 27.15 19.08
N SER A 466 21.05 27.41 18.78
CA SER A 466 19.96 26.98 19.67
C SER A 466 19.90 25.45 19.79
N MET A 467 19.94 24.71 18.67
CA MET A 467 19.91 23.23 18.72
C MET A 467 21.02 22.64 19.58
N SER A 468 22.23 23.23 19.53
CA SER A 468 23.38 22.84 20.35
C SER A 468 23.19 23.15 21.85
N ARG A 469 22.52 24.25 22.18
CA ARG A 469 22.15 24.62 23.56
C ARG A 469 21.10 23.66 24.12
N ASP A 470 20.08 23.35 23.33
CA ASP A 470 18.96 22.52 23.75
C ASP A 470 19.40 21.07 24.03
N TRP A 471 20.30 20.49 23.21
CA TRP A 471 20.93 19.19 23.51
C TRP A 471 21.76 19.16 24.80
N ARG A 472 22.53 20.21 25.08
CA ARG A 472 23.34 20.31 26.31
C ARG A 472 22.46 20.32 27.56
N ASN A 473 21.30 20.98 27.50
CA ASN A 473 20.34 21.03 28.59
C ASN A 473 19.66 19.66 28.85
N CYS A 474 19.44 18.84 27.81
CA CYS A 474 18.80 17.53 27.95
C CYS A 474 19.66 16.51 28.74
N HIS A 475 20.99 16.62 28.71
CA HIS A 475 21.89 15.64 29.36
C HIS A 475 21.73 15.50 30.89
N VAL A 476 21.02 16.43 31.55
CA VAL A 476 20.75 16.39 32.99
C VAL A 476 19.62 15.42 33.35
N VAL A 477 18.69 15.14 32.43
CA VAL A 477 17.49 14.33 32.70
C VAL A 477 17.42 13.16 31.71
N ALA A 478 17.51 11.93 32.21
CA ALA A 478 17.56 10.71 31.39
C ALA A 478 16.33 10.55 30.45
N PHE A 479 15.19 11.13 30.82
CA PHE A 479 13.97 11.15 29.99
C PHE A 479 14.05 12.16 28.82
N ASP A 480 14.53 13.39 29.05
CA ASP A 480 14.80 14.38 27.99
C ASP A 480 15.78 13.81 26.96
N VAL A 481 16.85 13.12 27.41
CA VAL A 481 17.79 12.41 26.53
C VAL A 481 17.07 11.34 25.70
N ARG A 482 16.15 10.56 26.29
CA ARG A 482 15.39 9.52 25.57
C ARG A 482 14.50 10.12 24.49
N ILE A 483 13.77 11.20 24.79
CA ILE A 483 12.95 11.90 23.78
C ILE A 483 13.83 12.44 22.65
N MET A 484 14.90 13.18 22.96
CA MET A 484 15.74 13.78 21.92
C MET A 484 16.50 12.75 21.09
N THR A 485 16.92 11.63 21.69
CA THR A 485 17.52 10.49 20.96
C THR A 485 16.50 9.85 20.01
N ASN A 486 15.27 9.63 20.48
CA ASN A 486 14.18 9.12 19.63
C ASN A 486 13.88 10.07 18.46
N LYS A 487 13.94 11.39 18.65
CA LYS A 487 13.78 12.39 17.58
C LYS A 487 15.00 12.52 16.67
N ALA A 488 16.22 12.32 17.17
CA ALA A 488 17.44 12.24 16.37
C ALA A 488 17.41 11.08 15.40
N ASN A 489 17.15 9.87 15.90
CA ASN A 489 17.01 8.68 15.07
C ASN A 489 15.92 8.87 13.99
N LEU A 490 14.81 9.50 14.36
CA LEU A 490 13.71 9.83 13.44
C LEU A 490 14.12 10.84 12.35
N SER A 491 14.86 11.88 12.74
CA SER A 491 15.44 12.90 11.86
C SER A 491 16.42 12.26 10.87
N HIS A 492 17.35 11.44 11.35
CA HIS A 492 18.38 10.81 10.52
C HIS A 492 17.79 9.87 9.47
N ARG A 493 16.79 9.05 9.86
CA ARG A 493 16.09 8.15 8.95
C ARG A 493 15.30 8.92 7.87
N CYS A 494 14.68 10.05 8.22
CA CYS A 494 14.04 10.93 7.24
C CYS A 494 15.03 11.59 6.29
N SER A 495 16.16 12.09 6.79
CA SER A 495 17.19 12.71 5.96
C SER A 495 17.68 11.76 4.87
N MET A 496 18.02 10.53 5.25
CA MET A 496 18.51 9.51 4.30
C MET A 496 17.47 9.17 3.23
N LEU A 497 16.19 9.01 3.60
CA LEU A 497 15.12 8.76 2.63
C LEU A 497 14.95 9.93 1.65
N ILE A 498 14.92 11.18 2.13
CA ILE A 498 14.70 12.35 1.26
C ILE A 498 15.83 12.47 0.22
N ILE A 499 17.09 12.35 0.65
CA ILE A 499 18.27 12.40 -0.23
C ILE A 499 18.28 11.20 -1.21
N GLY A 500 17.90 10.01 -0.74
CA GLY A 500 17.80 8.80 -1.56
C GLY A 500 16.76 8.92 -2.68
N VAL A 501 15.56 9.41 -2.38
CA VAL A 501 14.47 9.54 -3.38
C VAL A 501 14.86 10.49 -4.52
N TYR A 502 15.47 11.64 -4.23
CA TYR A 502 15.96 12.54 -5.28
C TYR A 502 17.10 11.94 -6.12
N SER A 503 17.95 11.10 -5.51
CA SER A 503 19.01 10.36 -6.22
C SER A 503 18.42 9.37 -7.22
N ILE A 504 17.45 8.55 -6.77
CA ILE A 504 16.77 7.54 -7.59
C ILE A 504 15.99 8.18 -8.74
N ALA A 505 15.35 9.34 -8.51
CA ALA A 505 14.62 10.08 -9.54
C ALA A 505 15.51 10.49 -10.73
N VAL A 506 16.76 10.91 -10.47
CA VAL A 506 17.74 11.21 -11.54
C VAL A 506 18.13 9.96 -12.32
N VAL A 507 18.45 8.86 -11.61
CA VAL A 507 18.87 7.60 -12.23
C VAL A 507 17.79 7.06 -13.17
N VAL A 508 16.52 7.13 -12.77
CA VAL A 508 15.39 6.67 -13.61
C VAL A 508 15.13 7.61 -14.79
N TYR A 509 15.20 8.93 -14.61
CA TYR A 509 15.09 9.90 -15.72
C TYR A 509 16.17 9.65 -16.80
N VAL A 510 17.38 9.34 -16.37
CA VAL A 510 18.52 9.00 -17.24
C VAL A 510 18.35 7.65 -17.93
N ALA A 511 17.87 6.61 -17.22
CA ALA A 511 17.61 5.29 -17.80
C ALA A 511 16.59 5.32 -18.94
N VAL A 512 15.48 6.06 -18.79
CA VAL A 512 14.44 6.20 -19.83
C VAL A 512 15.00 6.81 -21.12
N ILE A 513 15.91 7.79 -21.02
CA ILE A 513 16.53 8.42 -22.20
C ILE A 513 17.57 7.48 -22.83
N MET A 514 18.32 6.70 -22.04
CA MET A 514 19.21 5.66 -22.57
C MET A 514 18.46 4.58 -23.36
N GLU A 515 17.30 4.14 -22.86
CA GLU A 515 16.47 3.15 -23.56
C GLU A 515 15.86 3.71 -24.86
N PHE A 516 15.37 4.95 -24.83
CA PHE A 516 14.93 5.67 -26.04
C PHE A 516 16.03 5.77 -27.10
N ASN A 517 17.26 6.09 -26.69
CA ASN A 517 18.42 6.15 -27.59
C ASN A 517 18.82 4.76 -28.11
N SER A 518 18.70 3.70 -27.31
CA SER A 518 18.94 2.32 -27.73
C SER A 518 17.97 1.91 -28.85
N ILE A 519 16.68 2.21 -28.71
CA ILE A 519 15.65 1.95 -29.73
C ILE A 519 15.93 2.75 -31.01
N ASN A 520 16.27 4.04 -30.88
CA ASN A 520 16.52 4.95 -32.01
C ASN A 520 17.91 4.79 -32.64
N SER A 521 18.82 4.00 -32.07
CA SER A 521 20.18 3.77 -32.61
C SER A 521 20.19 3.38 -34.10
N LYS A 522 19.15 2.67 -34.56
CA LYS A 522 18.94 2.27 -35.96
C LYS A 522 18.69 3.43 -36.95
N SER A 523 18.43 4.65 -36.47
CA SER A 523 18.30 5.87 -37.29
C SER A 523 19.49 6.82 -37.17
N GLY A 524 20.49 6.50 -36.34
CA GLY A 524 21.74 7.25 -36.24
C GLY A 524 21.68 8.56 -35.45
N ARG A 525 20.66 8.77 -34.59
CA ARG A 525 20.53 10.02 -33.81
C ARG A 525 20.12 9.75 -32.35
N GLY A 526 20.93 10.20 -31.39
CA GLY A 526 20.67 10.10 -29.95
C GLY A 526 20.30 11.44 -29.30
N GLU A 527 19.34 11.43 -28.39
CA GLU A 527 18.91 12.59 -27.58
C GLU A 527 19.78 12.72 -26.31
N LEU A 528 20.12 13.95 -25.92
CA LEU A 528 20.86 14.23 -24.68
C LEU A 528 19.93 14.15 -23.45
N PHE A 529 20.48 13.85 -22.26
CA PHE A 529 19.70 13.86 -21.00
C PHE A 529 19.05 15.21 -20.72
N LEU A 530 19.74 16.30 -21.06
CA LEU A 530 19.20 17.64 -21.09
C LEU A 530 19.37 18.23 -22.49
N LYS A 531 18.26 18.70 -23.06
CA LYS A 531 18.25 19.49 -24.30
C LYS A 531 19.06 20.76 -24.07
N MET A 532 20.22 20.81 -24.72
CA MET A 532 21.27 21.82 -24.57
C MET A 532 21.92 22.04 -25.93
N GLU A 533 22.25 23.29 -26.26
CA GLU A 533 22.95 23.62 -27.50
C GLU A 533 24.43 23.94 -27.20
N PHE A 534 25.32 23.05 -27.65
CA PHE A 534 26.76 23.19 -27.45
C PHE A 534 27.44 23.87 -28.64
N PRO A 535 28.47 24.71 -28.42
CA PRO A 535 29.21 25.41 -29.49
C PRO A 535 30.23 24.51 -30.21
N PHE A 536 30.15 23.19 -30.04
CA PHE A 536 31.04 22.19 -30.61
C PHE A 536 30.22 20.95 -31.02
N VAL A 537 30.68 20.23 -32.05
CA VAL A 537 29.99 19.03 -32.54
C VAL A 537 30.20 17.90 -31.52
N TYR A 538 29.09 17.38 -30.98
CA TYR A 538 29.08 16.35 -29.95
C TYR A 538 28.47 15.02 -30.42
N GLU A 539 28.04 14.91 -31.70
CA GLU A 539 27.37 13.71 -32.24
C GLU A 539 28.32 12.51 -32.48
N PHE A 540 29.64 12.68 -32.28
CA PHE A 540 30.66 11.65 -32.48
C PHE A 540 31.18 11.06 -31.17
N SER A 541 31.39 9.74 -31.14
CA SER A 541 32.10 9.06 -30.04
C SER A 541 33.60 9.42 -30.03
N PRO A 542 34.25 9.67 -28.88
CA PRO A 542 33.73 9.55 -27.50
C PRO A 542 33.11 10.83 -26.93
N VAL A 543 32.95 11.89 -27.72
CA VAL A 543 32.52 13.22 -27.24
C VAL A 543 31.07 13.18 -26.74
N TYR A 544 30.20 12.43 -27.44
CA TYR A 544 28.81 12.21 -27.03
C TYR A 544 28.71 11.64 -25.61
N GLU A 545 29.45 10.57 -25.34
CA GLU A 545 29.48 9.84 -24.08
C GLU A 545 30.07 10.68 -22.94
N ILE A 546 31.10 11.50 -23.23
CA ILE A 546 31.68 12.45 -22.28
C ILE A 546 30.66 13.53 -21.89
N VAL A 547 29.94 14.11 -22.86
CA VAL A 547 28.87 15.09 -22.59
C VAL A 547 27.74 14.47 -21.77
N MET A 548 27.30 13.26 -22.12
CA MET A 548 26.27 12.53 -21.37
C MET A 548 26.69 12.22 -19.92
N PHE A 549 27.94 11.81 -19.70
CA PHE A 549 28.49 11.58 -18.36
C PHE A 549 28.54 12.88 -17.52
N ILE A 550 28.95 14.00 -18.12
CA ILE A 550 28.95 15.31 -17.46
C ILE A 550 27.52 15.74 -17.11
N GLN A 551 26.54 15.56 -18.01
CA GLN A 551 25.13 15.85 -17.72
C GLN A 551 24.58 14.96 -16.58
N PHE A 552 24.92 13.68 -16.54
CA PHE A 552 24.54 12.77 -15.45
C PHE A 552 25.08 13.22 -14.08
N VAL A 553 26.37 13.55 -13.99
CA VAL A 553 26.98 14.05 -12.74
C VAL A 553 26.38 15.39 -12.30
N GLN A 554 26.08 16.28 -13.26
CA GLN A 554 25.41 17.56 -12.97
C GLN A 554 23.97 17.37 -12.47
N LEU A 555 23.20 16.45 -13.08
CA LEU A 555 21.84 16.11 -12.63
C LEU A 555 21.85 15.53 -11.21
N LEU A 556 22.71 14.55 -10.93
CA LEU A 556 22.78 13.88 -9.64
C LEU A 556 23.20 14.84 -8.51
N SER A 557 24.22 15.67 -8.76
CA SER A 557 24.69 16.66 -7.80
C SER A 557 23.64 17.75 -7.50
N ASN A 558 22.89 18.21 -8.51
CA ASN A 558 21.76 19.12 -8.32
C ASN A 558 20.65 18.50 -7.46
N ALA A 559 20.28 17.25 -7.75
CA ALA A 559 19.26 16.51 -7.00
C ALA A 559 19.68 16.26 -5.54
N TRP A 560 20.96 15.99 -5.29
CA TRP A 560 21.51 15.94 -3.93
C TRP A 560 21.35 17.28 -3.19
N VAL A 561 21.65 18.42 -3.83
CA VAL A 561 21.45 19.73 -3.19
C VAL A 561 19.97 19.95 -2.85
N ILE A 562 19.04 19.68 -3.77
CA ILE A 562 17.59 19.78 -3.52
C ILE A 562 17.19 18.92 -2.32
N GLY A 563 17.59 17.65 -2.31
CA GLY A 563 17.30 16.71 -1.21
C GLY A 563 17.91 17.12 0.13
N MET A 564 19.08 17.76 0.15
CA MET A 564 19.69 18.28 1.38
C MET A 564 18.93 19.46 1.96
N LEU A 565 18.36 20.34 1.13
CA LEU A 565 17.54 21.47 1.58
C LEU A 565 16.18 21.02 2.13
N ASP A 566 15.56 20.04 1.47
CA ASP A 566 14.30 19.43 1.89
C ASP A 566 14.48 18.54 3.15
N ALA A 567 15.63 17.87 3.30
CA ALA A 567 16.00 17.17 4.53
C ALA A 567 16.32 18.12 5.69
N LEU A 568 16.91 19.28 5.41
CA LEU A 568 17.22 20.30 6.42
C LEU A 568 15.94 20.81 7.08
N ILE A 569 14.94 21.26 6.31
CA ILE A 569 13.69 21.78 6.90
C ILE A 569 13.03 20.72 7.79
N MET A 570 12.99 19.47 7.37
CA MET A 570 12.47 18.36 8.18
C MET A 570 13.30 18.08 9.45
N THR A 571 14.63 18.19 9.39
CA THR A 571 15.53 18.05 10.54
C THR A 571 15.23 19.10 11.63
N LEU A 572 15.10 20.38 11.24
CA LEU A 572 14.77 21.47 12.16
C LEU A 572 13.40 21.27 12.79
N ILE A 573 12.43 20.81 11.99
CA ILE A 573 11.04 20.57 12.37
C ILE A 573 10.88 19.37 13.32
N PHE A 574 11.70 18.32 13.20
CA PHE A 574 11.76 17.24 14.20
C PHE A 574 12.46 17.65 15.49
N HIS A 575 13.45 18.56 15.44
CA HIS A 575 14.14 19.06 16.63
C HIS A 575 13.21 19.87 17.54
N ILE A 576 12.53 20.89 17.00
CA ILE A 576 11.51 21.65 17.72
C ILE A 576 10.38 20.74 18.22
N SER A 577 10.04 19.67 17.48
CA SER A 577 9.10 18.67 17.99
C SER A 577 9.57 17.96 19.25
N GLY A 578 10.87 17.65 19.38
CA GLY A 578 11.41 17.05 20.61
C GLY A 578 11.30 17.99 21.80
N GLN A 579 11.62 19.27 21.60
CA GLN A 579 11.45 20.30 22.62
C GLN A 579 9.98 20.50 23.02
N ILE A 580 9.03 20.41 22.07
CA ILE A 580 7.60 20.43 22.39
C ILE A 580 7.16 19.18 23.17
N ASP A 581 7.66 17.98 22.84
CA ASP A 581 7.37 16.77 23.61
C ASP A 581 7.88 16.88 25.06
N ILE A 582 9.08 17.44 25.27
CA ILE A 582 9.64 17.75 26.59
C ILE A 582 8.80 18.79 27.35
N VAL A 583 8.32 19.84 26.69
CA VAL A 583 7.38 20.81 27.30
C VAL A 583 6.07 20.14 27.70
N CYS A 584 5.56 19.20 26.91
CA CYS A 584 4.33 18.48 27.25
C CYS A 584 4.51 17.56 28.45
N GLN A 585 5.60 16.79 28.52
CA GLN A 585 5.88 15.96 29.70
C GLN A 585 6.06 16.81 30.96
N GLY A 586 6.84 17.89 30.88
CA GLY A 586 7.06 18.79 32.03
C GLY A 586 5.78 19.49 32.52
N LEU A 587 4.75 19.60 31.69
CA LEU A 587 3.41 20.04 32.14
C LEU A 587 2.69 18.94 32.93
N LEU A 588 2.71 17.69 32.46
CA LEU A 588 2.07 16.56 33.14
C LEU A 588 2.75 16.22 34.48
N GLU A 589 4.08 16.32 34.54
CA GLU A 589 4.87 16.05 35.76
C GLU A 589 4.74 17.15 36.83
N LEU A 590 4.30 18.36 36.48
CA LEU A 590 4.17 19.48 37.41
C LEU A 590 3.14 19.27 38.54
N PHE A 591 2.25 18.27 38.43
CA PHE A 591 1.16 18.04 39.38
C PHE A 591 1.15 16.61 39.98
N SER A 592 2.28 15.89 39.93
CA SER A 592 2.48 14.70 40.76
C SER A 592 2.67 15.09 42.24
N LYS A 593 2.29 14.20 43.17
CA LYS A 593 2.10 14.53 44.60
C LYS A 593 3.38 14.78 45.42
N ASP A 594 4.56 14.77 44.80
CA ASP A 594 5.85 14.65 45.49
C ASP A 594 6.70 15.95 45.50
N TYR A 595 6.13 17.10 45.14
CA TYR A 595 6.86 18.37 44.99
C TYR A 595 6.77 19.32 46.21
N GLU A 596 7.93 19.76 46.70
CA GLU A 596 8.02 20.96 47.55
C GLU A 596 7.66 22.24 46.75
N TYR A 597 6.90 23.15 47.37
CA TYR A 597 6.42 24.41 46.77
C TYR A 597 7.52 25.24 46.08
N LYS A 598 8.73 25.26 46.62
CA LYS A 598 9.87 25.98 46.03
C LYS A 598 10.36 25.32 44.74
N SER A 599 10.49 23.99 44.74
CA SER A 599 10.87 23.19 43.57
C SER A 599 9.85 23.31 42.44
N TYR A 600 8.56 23.22 42.79
CA TYR A 600 7.45 23.38 41.84
C TYR A 600 7.46 24.75 41.14
N LYS A 601 7.75 25.84 41.86
CA LYS A 601 7.80 27.21 41.27
C LYS A 601 8.90 27.32 40.20
N ASP A 602 10.07 26.74 40.45
CA ASP A 602 11.20 26.80 39.53
C ASP A 602 10.97 25.86 38.33
N ALA A 603 10.37 24.68 38.53
CA ALA A 603 9.92 23.79 37.46
C ALA A 603 8.89 24.47 36.52
N LYS A 604 7.88 25.15 37.08
CA LYS A 604 6.87 25.92 36.33
C LYS A 604 7.51 27.01 35.46
N SER A 605 8.50 27.72 36.00
CA SER A 605 9.29 28.72 35.28
C SER A 605 10.07 28.11 34.10
N ALA A 606 10.74 26.97 34.33
CA ALA A 606 11.52 26.28 33.31
C ALA A 606 10.66 25.77 32.13
N VAL A 607 9.45 25.25 32.40
CA VAL A 607 8.51 24.78 31.37
C VAL A 607 8.01 25.94 30.50
N ILE A 608 7.63 27.07 31.10
CA ILE A 608 7.20 28.27 30.35
C ILE A 608 8.36 28.83 29.51
N CYS A 609 9.58 28.86 30.06
CA CYS A 609 10.78 29.26 29.33
C CYS A 609 11.09 28.33 28.13
N LYS A 610 11.05 26.99 28.33
CA LYS A 610 11.18 26.01 27.22
C LYS A 610 10.14 26.27 26.12
N HIS A 611 8.87 26.58 26.47
CA HIS A 611 7.83 26.92 25.48
C HIS A 611 8.12 28.24 24.73
N GLN A 612 8.62 29.29 25.40
CA GLN A 612 8.98 30.54 24.73
C GLN A 612 10.16 30.37 23.75
N ASN A 613 11.17 29.57 24.12
CA ASN A 613 12.28 29.22 23.21
C ASN A 613 11.77 28.47 21.96
N VAL A 614 10.84 27.52 22.12
CA VAL A 614 10.17 26.81 21.02
C VAL A 614 9.45 27.77 20.06
N ILE A 615 8.78 28.81 20.59
CA ILE A 615 8.11 29.83 19.77
C ILE A 615 9.13 30.56 18.89
N ALA A 616 10.17 31.14 19.51
CA ALA A 616 11.19 31.91 18.78
C ALA A 616 11.94 31.07 17.74
N PHE A 617 12.23 29.79 18.04
CA PHE A 617 12.85 28.86 17.09
C PHE A 617 11.96 28.59 15.88
N SER A 618 10.63 28.49 16.05
CA SER A 618 9.68 28.36 14.94
C SER A 618 9.64 29.61 14.06
N ASP A 619 9.65 30.79 14.65
CA ASP A 619 9.56 32.05 13.92
C ASP A 619 10.83 32.30 13.09
N ASN A 620 12.00 31.82 13.56
CA ASN A 620 13.24 31.80 12.78
C ASN A 620 13.16 30.85 11.56
N ILE A 621 12.49 29.70 11.66
CA ILE A 621 12.28 28.78 10.52
C ILE A 621 11.32 29.39 9.49
N GLU A 622 10.26 30.10 9.93
CA GLU A 622 9.30 30.79 9.05
C GLU A 622 10.01 31.79 8.12
N ASN A 623 10.81 32.68 8.71
CA ASN A 623 11.53 33.70 7.94
C ASN A 623 12.61 33.13 7.01
N LEU A 624 13.19 31.96 7.35
CA LEU A 624 14.19 31.30 6.50
C LEU A 624 13.57 30.63 5.25
N PHE A 625 12.38 30.02 5.37
CA PHE A 625 11.80 29.18 4.31
C PHE A 625 10.59 29.78 3.59
N SER A 626 9.93 30.83 4.09
CA SER A 626 8.70 31.38 3.50
C SER A 626 8.85 31.82 2.04
N ASN A 627 9.93 32.56 1.73
CA ASN A 627 10.23 33.00 0.36
C ASN A 627 10.69 31.85 -0.56
N ILE A 628 11.32 30.82 0.02
CA ILE A 628 11.75 29.62 -0.72
C ILE A 628 10.51 28.83 -1.18
N ALA A 629 9.51 28.68 -0.30
CA ALA A 629 8.22 28.09 -0.64
C ALA A 629 7.45 28.87 -1.72
N LEU A 630 7.48 30.21 -1.71
CA LEU A 630 6.83 31.01 -2.75
C LEU A 630 7.39 30.71 -4.14
N MET A 631 8.72 30.72 -4.28
CA MET A 631 9.40 30.42 -5.55
C MET A 631 9.15 28.99 -6.03
N GLN A 632 9.07 28.02 -5.10
CA GLN A 632 8.70 26.64 -5.39
C GLN A 632 7.32 26.56 -6.06
N PHE A 633 6.28 27.05 -5.40
CA PHE A 633 4.90 26.91 -5.89
C PHE A 633 4.68 27.65 -7.21
N PHE A 634 5.33 28.80 -7.40
CA PHE A 634 5.31 29.53 -8.68
C PHE A 634 5.96 28.74 -9.81
N THR A 635 7.22 28.30 -9.65
CA THR A 635 7.95 27.57 -10.69
C THR A 635 7.28 26.25 -11.04
N ASN A 636 6.81 25.52 -10.02
CA ASN A 636 6.08 24.28 -10.19
C ASN A 636 4.89 24.46 -11.14
N THR A 637 4.06 25.49 -10.91
CA THR A 637 2.84 25.77 -11.70
C THR A 637 3.14 26.05 -13.17
N LEU A 638 4.29 26.67 -13.49
CA LEU A 638 4.69 26.92 -14.88
C LEU A 638 5.13 25.64 -15.61
N VAL A 639 5.99 24.83 -14.99
CA VAL A 639 6.43 23.53 -15.57
C VAL A 639 5.24 22.59 -15.77
N ILE A 640 4.29 22.64 -14.84
CA ILE A 640 3.02 21.93 -14.85
C ILE A 640 2.20 22.20 -16.12
N CYS A 641 2.02 23.47 -16.48
CA CYS A 641 1.25 23.83 -17.67
C CYS A 641 1.98 23.40 -18.95
N CYS A 642 3.31 23.44 -18.97
CA CYS A 642 4.12 22.95 -20.10
C CYS A 642 3.93 21.43 -20.29
N ILE A 643 4.06 20.65 -19.21
CA ILE A 643 3.92 19.19 -19.23
C ILE A 643 2.51 18.74 -19.64
N ALA A 644 1.47 19.47 -19.22
CA ALA A 644 0.10 19.19 -19.63
C ALA A 644 -0.09 19.35 -21.17
N PHE A 645 0.55 20.36 -21.78
CA PHE A 645 0.48 20.58 -23.22
C PHE A 645 1.27 19.53 -24.02
N SER A 646 2.46 19.14 -23.57
CA SER A 646 3.31 18.15 -24.27
C SER A 646 2.64 16.77 -24.44
N ILE A 647 1.65 16.43 -23.61
CA ILE A 647 0.92 15.16 -23.67
C ILE A 647 -0.07 15.11 -24.85
N ASP A 648 -0.60 16.24 -25.29
CA ASP A 648 -1.60 16.32 -26.37
C ASP A 648 -0.98 16.15 -27.77
N GLY A 649 0.31 16.47 -27.92
CA GLY A 649 1.05 16.51 -29.19
C GLY A 649 1.33 15.18 -29.89
N ASN A 650 0.67 14.08 -29.49
CA ASN A 650 0.68 12.75 -30.12
C ASN A 650 2.07 12.15 -30.46
N LYS A 651 3.13 12.47 -29.68
CA LYS A 651 4.50 11.93 -29.83
C LYS A 651 4.74 10.63 -29.02
N GLY A 652 3.79 9.70 -29.04
CA GLY A 652 3.95 8.32 -28.57
C GLY A 652 4.19 8.11 -27.06
N PHE A 653 4.41 6.85 -26.69
CA PHE A 653 4.51 6.39 -25.29
C PHE A 653 5.71 6.99 -24.52
N ASN A 654 6.84 7.20 -25.21
CA ASN A 654 8.11 7.52 -24.55
C ASN A 654 8.21 8.99 -24.10
N MET A 655 7.65 9.94 -24.86
CA MET A 655 7.52 11.33 -24.38
C MET A 655 6.54 11.41 -23.21
N LEU A 656 5.46 10.63 -23.23
CA LEU A 656 4.55 10.51 -22.10
C LEU A 656 5.29 10.02 -20.85
N LEU A 657 6.19 9.02 -20.94
CA LEU A 657 7.04 8.60 -19.81
C LEU A 657 8.04 9.67 -19.33
N LYS A 658 8.60 10.50 -20.22
CA LYS A 658 9.50 11.61 -19.85
C LYS A 658 8.74 12.73 -19.11
N SER A 659 7.64 13.21 -19.71
CA SER A 659 6.75 14.25 -19.16
C SER A 659 5.99 13.78 -17.93
N LEU A 660 5.84 12.47 -17.75
CA LEU A 660 5.73 11.82 -16.46
C LEU A 660 6.97 12.19 -15.60
N PHE A 661 8.02 11.35 -15.50
CA PHE A 661 8.97 11.32 -14.36
C PHE A 661 9.39 12.68 -13.76
N PHE A 662 9.68 13.66 -14.61
CA PHE A 662 10.10 15.01 -14.23
C PHE A 662 9.14 15.71 -13.25
N TYR A 663 7.84 15.57 -13.48
CA TYR A 663 6.80 16.19 -12.67
C TYR A 663 6.62 15.53 -11.30
N ILE A 664 6.93 14.24 -11.15
CA ILE A 664 6.87 13.55 -9.85
C ILE A 664 7.73 14.29 -8.82
N ALA A 665 8.97 14.61 -9.19
CA ALA A 665 9.93 15.30 -8.34
C ALA A 665 9.46 16.72 -7.97
N ILE A 666 9.00 17.47 -8.97
CA ILE A 666 8.45 18.83 -8.79
C ILE A 666 7.32 18.84 -7.76
N THR A 667 6.40 17.86 -7.81
CA THR A 667 5.32 17.79 -6.81
C THR A 667 5.70 17.13 -5.48
N LEU A 668 6.87 16.48 -5.39
CA LEU A 668 7.45 16.03 -4.12
C LEU A 668 8.02 17.21 -3.33
N GLU A 669 8.80 18.09 -3.97
CA GLU A 669 9.39 19.29 -3.36
C GLU A 669 8.31 20.15 -2.68
N ALA A 670 7.30 20.59 -3.44
CA ALA A 670 6.17 21.37 -2.90
C ALA A 670 5.42 20.66 -1.79
N PHE A 671 5.44 19.31 -1.75
CA PHE A 671 4.78 18.59 -0.69
C PHE A 671 5.57 18.60 0.63
N ILE A 672 6.89 18.41 0.59
CA ILE A 672 7.73 18.40 1.80
C ILE A 672 7.55 19.70 2.59
N PHE A 673 7.53 20.85 1.90
CA PHE A 673 7.21 22.15 2.50
C PHE A 673 5.81 22.20 3.14
N CYS A 674 4.76 21.73 2.44
CA CYS A 674 3.39 21.71 2.95
C CYS A 674 3.19 20.85 4.21
N PHE A 675 4.01 19.83 4.43
CA PHE A 675 4.01 19.12 5.71
C PHE A 675 4.97 19.70 6.74
N ALA A 676 6.11 20.26 6.36
CA ALA A 676 6.97 20.95 7.34
C ALA A 676 6.13 21.99 8.12
N GLY A 677 5.24 22.69 7.41
CA GLY A 677 4.09 23.40 7.98
C GLY A 677 3.14 22.48 8.75
N GLU A 678 2.40 21.58 8.09
CA GLU A 678 1.35 20.75 8.74
C GLU A 678 1.81 19.93 9.97
N TYR A 679 3.07 19.55 10.13
CA TYR A 679 3.50 18.72 11.28
C TYR A 679 4.01 19.48 12.46
N LEU A 680 4.82 20.50 12.26
CA LEU A 680 4.99 21.45 13.35
C LEU A 680 3.59 21.96 13.72
N SER A 681 2.66 22.07 12.75
CA SER A 681 1.22 22.26 13.00
C SER A 681 0.67 21.24 13.99
N ASN A 682 0.76 19.96 13.68
CA ASN A 682 0.27 18.92 14.56
C ASN A 682 1.03 18.77 15.88
N LYS A 683 2.19 19.45 16.01
CA LYS A 683 3.02 19.41 17.20
C LYS A 683 2.90 20.63 18.11
N SER A 684 3.16 21.86 17.64
CA SER A 684 3.14 23.07 18.50
C SER A 684 1.78 23.34 19.12
N LYS A 685 0.69 22.76 18.58
CA LYS A 685 -0.60 22.78 19.24
C LYS A 685 -0.42 22.10 20.62
N SER A 686 0.23 20.93 20.74
CA SER A 686 0.14 19.96 21.87
C SER A 686 0.32 20.53 23.27
N VAL A 687 1.17 21.54 23.42
CA VAL A 687 1.31 22.34 24.65
C VAL A 687 -0.05 22.81 25.20
N ALA A 688 -0.98 23.21 24.31
CA ALA A 688 -2.31 23.74 24.66
C ALA A 688 -3.25 22.76 25.38
N ASN A 689 -2.91 21.48 25.48
CA ASN A 689 -3.69 20.56 26.28
C ASN A 689 -2.87 19.57 27.10
N ALA A 690 -1.54 19.54 26.99
CA ALA A 690 -0.73 19.00 28.08
C ALA A 690 -0.99 19.79 29.38
N ALA A 691 -1.30 21.09 29.24
CA ALA A 691 -1.83 21.95 30.30
C ALA A 691 -3.34 21.76 30.62
N TYR A 692 -3.99 20.75 30.03
CA TYR A 692 -5.40 20.38 30.29
C TYR A 692 -5.53 18.94 30.83
N GLU A 693 -4.68 17.99 30.39
CA GLU A 693 -4.55 16.65 31.00
C GLU A 693 -3.90 16.69 32.40
N THR A 694 -3.35 17.84 32.83
CA THR A 694 -2.95 18.08 34.24
C THR A 694 -4.14 18.12 35.20
N LEU A 695 -3.90 17.86 36.48
CA LEU A 695 -4.85 18.04 37.59
C LEU A 695 -5.13 19.54 37.90
N TRP A 696 -5.50 20.33 36.88
CA TRP A 696 -5.65 21.79 36.97
C TRP A 696 -6.82 22.24 37.86
N TYR A 697 -7.75 21.33 38.15
CA TYR A 697 -8.88 21.51 39.07
C TYR A 697 -8.50 21.30 40.54
N ASP A 698 -7.41 20.58 40.82
CA ASP A 698 -6.81 20.44 42.16
C ASP A 698 -5.75 21.53 42.45
N ALA A 699 -5.39 22.32 41.44
CA ALA A 699 -4.36 23.36 41.50
C ALA A 699 -4.88 24.69 42.11
N GLU A 700 -3.97 25.54 42.60
CA GLU A 700 -4.37 26.87 43.08
C GLU A 700 -4.99 27.73 41.96
N PRO A 701 -5.92 28.66 42.27
CA PRO A 701 -6.47 29.60 41.28
C PRO A 701 -5.42 30.47 40.59
N SER A 702 -4.25 30.69 41.23
CA SER A 702 -3.11 31.39 40.65
C SER A 702 -2.44 30.58 39.52
N GLU A 703 -2.62 29.26 39.51
CA GLU A 703 -1.90 28.29 38.69
C GLU A 703 -2.75 27.81 37.53
N SER A 704 -4.03 27.50 37.78
CA SER A 704 -5.03 27.27 36.74
C SER A 704 -5.12 28.49 35.81
N ARG A 705 -4.92 29.72 36.32
CA ARG A 705 -4.83 30.94 35.50
C ARG A 705 -3.58 30.97 34.61
N ASN A 706 -2.44 30.48 35.08
CA ASN A 706 -1.21 30.40 34.27
C ASN A 706 -1.32 29.30 33.20
N LEU A 707 -1.90 28.14 33.53
CA LEU A 707 -2.23 27.10 32.57
C LEU A 707 -3.19 27.65 31.51
N LEU A 708 -4.27 28.35 31.89
CA LEU A 708 -5.21 28.98 30.95
C LEU A 708 -4.53 29.95 29.98
N ILE A 709 -3.60 30.80 30.44
CA ILE A 709 -2.82 31.69 29.57
C ILE A 709 -1.95 30.89 28.58
N LEU A 710 -1.34 29.79 29.02
CA LEU A 710 -0.52 28.92 28.18
C LEU A 710 -1.37 28.10 27.18
N ILE A 711 -2.57 27.66 27.57
CA ILE A 711 -3.58 27.08 26.66
C ILE A 711 -3.95 28.11 25.59
N LEU A 712 -4.40 29.31 25.97
CA LEU A 712 -4.81 30.39 25.07
C LEU A 712 -3.67 30.81 24.12
N ARG A 713 -2.45 30.98 24.62
CA ARG A 713 -1.28 31.28 23.76
C ARG A 713 -1.01 30.18 22.76
N SER A 714 -1.22 28.92 23.14
CA SER A 714 -1.04 27.76 22.26
C SER A 714 -2.22 27.56 21.28
N GLN A 715 -3.37 28.19 21.53
CA GLN A 715 -4.43 28.38 20.52
C GLN A 715 -4.07 29.44 19.47
N LYS A 716 -3.15 30.40 19.74
CA LYS A 716 -2.44 31.09 18.63
C LYS A 716 -1.31 30.21 18.14
N ARG A 717 -1.45 29.79 16.90
CA ARG A 717 -0.65 28.72 16.34
C ARG A 717 0.36 29.37 15.38
N LEU A 718 1.67 29.36 15.73
CA LEU A 718 2.84 29.64 14.83
C LEU A 718 2.59 29.05 13.42
N THR A 719 3.04 29.57 12.29
CA THR A 719 2.91 28.84 11.00
C THR A 719 4.16 28.97 10.11
N LEU A 720 4.34 28.04 9.17
CA LEU A 720 5.18 28.27 8.00
C LEU A 720 4.26 28.71 6.85
N THR A 721 4.70 29.63 6.00
CA THR A 721 3.85 30.25 4.97
C THR A 721 4.46 30.13 3.56
N ILE A 722 3.63 30.24 2.54
CA ILE A 722 4.04 30.43 1.14
C ILE A 722 4.15 31.94 0.91
N GLY A 723 5.33 32.53 1.14
CA GLY A 723 5.56 33.97 0.96
C GLY A 723 4.59 34.88 1.73
N LYS A 724 4.05 34.40 2.86
CA LYS A 724 3.01 35.06 3.68
C LYS A 724 1.64 35.25 2.99
N PHE A 725 1.41 34.65 1.82
CA PHE A 725 0.11 34.62 1.14
C PHE A 725 -0.86 33.58 1.71
N ASN A 726 -0.35 32.40 2.08
CA ASN A 726 -1.12 31.29 2.66
C ASN A 726 -0.23 30.47 3.61
N ASP A 727 -0.83 29.77 4.56
CA ASP A 727 -0.12 28.77 5.38
C ASP A 727 0.29 27.56 4.51
N LEU A 728 1.48 27.01 4.79
CA LEU A 728 1.93 25.74 4.21
C LEU A 728 1.14 24.58 4.84
N SER A 729 0.07 24.19 4.16
CA SER A 729 -0.85 23.13 4.60
C SER A 729 -1.10 22.08 3.51
N LEU A 730 -1.66 20.95 3.91
CA LEU A 730 -2.04 19.86 3.00
C LEU A 730 -3.18 20.23 2.05
N GLU A 731 -3.99 21.21 2.45
CA GLU A 731 -5.19 21.71 1.77
C GLU A 731 -4.80 22.66 0.61
N VAL A 732 -3.79 23.52 0.80
CA VAL A 732 -3.23 24.37 -0.27
C VAL A 732 -2.53 23.54 -1.35
N PHE A 733 -1.90 22.43 -0.98
CA PHE A 733 -1.41 21.46 -1.96
C PHE A 733 -2.57 20.75 -2.68
N ALA A 734 -3.65 20.42 -1.97
CA ALA A 734 -4.80 19.74 -2.55
C ALA A 734 -5.53 20.59 -3.61
N SER A 735 -5.64 21.91 -3.40
CA SER A 735 -6.29 22.80 -4.38
C SER A 735 -5.48 22.98 -5.67
N SER A 736 -4.18 23.27 -5.58
CA SER A 736 -3.31 23.47 -6.77
C SER A 736 -3.15 22.22 -7.65
N ARG A 737 -3.45 21.04 -7.10
CA ARG A 737 -3.55 19.77 -7.83
C ARG A 737 -4.88 19.65 -8.59
N GLN A 738 -5.99 20.09 -7.98
CA GLN A 738 -7.35 19.82 -8.46
C GLN A 738 -7.71 20.60 -9.72
N GLU A 739 -7.32 21.87 -9.83
CA GLU A 739 -7.63 22.75 -10.98
C GLU A 739 -7.10 22.17 -12.30
N LEU A 740 -5.90 21.59 -12.31
CA LEU A 740 -5.34 20.98 -13.53
C LEU A 740 -6.05 19.68 -13.95
N THR A 741 -6.68 18.97 -13.01
CA THR A 741 -7.46 17.76 -13.34
C THR A 741 -8.71 18.14 -14.14
N LEU A 742 -9.22 19.37 -13.98
CA LEU A 742 -10.31 19.91 -14.80
C LEU A 742 -9.84 20.33 -16.20
N VAL A 743 -8.62 20.86 -16.35
CA VAL A 743 -8.03 21.17 -17.66
C VAL A 743 -7.94 19.90 -18.52
N LEU A 744 -7.48 18.79 -17.94
CA LEU A 744 -7.39 17.50 -18.62
C LEU A 744 -8.77 16.86 -18.91
N SER A 745 -9.81 17.17 -18.13
CA SER A 745 -11.13 16.55 -18.30
C SER A 745 -11.96 17.15 -19.44
N GLY A 746 -11.62 18.34 -19.93
CA GLY A 746 -12.37 19.02 -21.01
C GLY A 746 -12.43 18.21 -22.32
N PHE A 747 -11.35 17.51 -22.66
CA PHE A 747 -11.15 16.86 -23.97
C PHE A 747 -11.77 15.45 -24.11
N VAL A 748 -12.24 14.82 -23.03
CA VAL A 748 -12.63 13.39 -23.01
C VAL A 748 -14.13 13.14 -23.24
N ASN A 749 -14.95 14.20 -23.35
CA ASN A 749 -16.41 14.11 -23.17
C ASN A 749 -17.23 13.40 -24.26
N GLU A 750 -16.69 13.12 -25.44
CA GLU A 750 -17.42 12.42 -26.53
C GLU A 750 -17.59 10.91 -26.27
N GLU A 751 -16.57 10.21 -25.74
CA GLU A 751 -16.62 8.75 -25.57
C GLU A 751 -17.56 8.29 -24.46
N ILE A 752 -17.71 9.09 -23.40
CA ILE A 752 -18.39 8.71 -22.16
C ILE A 752 -19.86 8.30 -22.41
N LYS A 753 -20.52 8.88 -23.43
CA LYS A 753 -21.89 8.53 -23.84
C LYS A 753 -22.07 7.09 -24.34
N LYS A 754 -20.99 6.34 -24.62
CA LYS A 754 -21.03 4.93 -25.06
C LYS A 754 -20.84 3.90 -23.93
N MET A 755 -20.55 4.31 -22.69
CA MET A 755 -20.03 3.40 -21.64
C MET A 755 -21.03 2.88 -20.59
N ILE A 756 -22.34 3.09 -20.74
CA ILE A 756 -23.33 2.55 -19.79
C ILE A 756 -23.47 1.02 -19.99
N PRO A 757 -23.19 0.17 -18.98
CA PRO A 757 -23.30 -1.28 -19.11
C PRO A 757 -24.77 -1.74 -19.14
N THR A 758 -25.05 -2.81 -19.89
CA THR A 758 -26.41 -3.36 -20.08
C THR A 758 -26.72 -4.59 -19.21
N SER A 759 -25.74 -5.09 -18.44
CA SER A 759 -25.84 -6.26 -17.56
C SER A 759 -24.71 -6.26 -16.53
N THR A 760 -24.84 -7.03 -15.45
CA THR A 760 -23.72 -7.28 -14.50
C THR A 760 -22.72 -8.32 -15.02
N VAL A 761 -23.19 -9.28 -15.83
CA VAL A 761 -22.34 -10.28 -16.49
C VAL A 761 -21.59 -9.62 -17.64
N SER A 762 -20.28 -9.84 -17.69
CA SER A 762 -19.42 -9.27 -18.73
C SER A 762 -19.46 -10.09 -20.02
N ARG A 763 -19.32 -9.41 -21.16
CA ARG A 763 -19.35 -10.04 -22.49
C ARG A 763 -18.33 -11.19 -22.67
N PRO A 764 -17.07 -11.12 -22.15
CA PRO A 764 -16.15 -12.26 -22.18
C PRO A 764 -16.64 -13.47 -21.39
N VAL A 765 -17.23 -13.27 -20.21
CA VAL A 765 -17.78 -14.35 -19.38
C VAL A 765 -19.01 -14.97 -20.05
N GLU A 766 -19.90 -14.17 -20.63
CA GLU A 766 -21.02 -14.67 -21.44
C GLU A 766 -20.54 -15.54 -22.61
N ILE A 767 -19.54 -15.09 -23.37
CA ILE A 767 -18.98 -15.84 -24.51
C ILE A 767 -18.38 -17.17 -24.03
N GLY A 768 -17.61 -17.16 -22.94
CA GLY A 768 -17.04 -18.39 -22.37
C GLY A 768 -18.11 -19.37 -21.89
N LEU A 769 -19.14 -18.90 -21.18
CA LEU A 769 -20.26 -19.74 -20.72
C LEU A 769 -21.07 -20.33 -21.90
N ARG A 770 -21.16 -19.62 -23.02
CA ARG A 770 -21.75 -20.15 -24.27
C ARG A 770 -20.87 -21.25 -24.87
N LEU A 771 -19.55 -21.03 -24.92
CA LEU A 771 -18.57 -21.98 -25.48
C LEU A 771 -18.37 -23.25 -24.64
N THR A 772 -18.59 -23.19 -23.32
CA THR A 772 -18.63 -24.39 -22.43
C THR A 772 -20.01 -25.04 -22.35
N GLY A 773 -21.00 -24.52 -23.08
CA GLY A 773 -22.36 -25.08 -23.10
C GLY A 773 -23.14 -24.91 -21.79
N ILE A 774 -22.79 -23.94 -20.95
CA ILE A 774 -23.46 -23.68 -19.65
C ILE A 774 -24.52 -22.57 -19.78
N TRP A 775 -24.33 -21.63 -20.71
CA TRP A 775 -25.26 -20.52 -20.92
C TRP A 775 -26.67 -20.99 -21.34
N PRO A 776 -27.77 -20.30 -20.94
CA PRO A 776 -29.13 -20.60 -21.39
C PRO A 776 -29.22 -20.70 -22.92
N ASN A 777 -29.91 -21.72 -23.42
CA ASN A 777 -30.07 -22.04 -24.84
C ASN A 777 -28.75 -22.28 -25.62
N SER A 778 -27.63 -22.55 -24.94
CA SER A 778 -26.42 -23.04 -25.61
C SER A 778 -26.65 -24.43 -26.22
N SER A 779 -26.04 -24.68 -27.40
CA SER A 779 -26.16 -25.99 -28.06
C SER A 779 -25.48 -27.07 -27.24
N ILE A 780 -26.15 -28.22 -27.10
CA ILE A 780 -25.59 -29.41 -26.43
C ILE A 780 -24.30 -29.90 -27.11
N PHE A 781 -24.08 -29.55 -28.38
CA PHE A 781 -22.82 -29.74 -29.11
C PHE A 781 -21.60 -29.23 -28.32
N PHE A 782 -21.69 -28.07 -27.66
CA PHE A 782 -20.56 -27.54 -26.89
C PHE A 782 -20.24 -28.40 -25.66
N ARG A 783 -21.25 -28.99 -25.00
CA ARG A 783 -21.02 -29.94 -23.91
C ARG A 783 -20.33 -31.20 -24.42
N LEU A 784 -20.85 -31.76 -25.52
CA LEU A 784 -20.29 -32.95 -26.17
C LEU A 784 -18.84 -32.71 -26.63
N LEU A 785 -18.55 -31.56 -27.22
CA LEU A 785 -17.20 -31.13 -27.61
C LEU A 785 -16.25 -31.07 -26.41
N TRP A 786 -16.65 -30.39 -25.32
CA TRP A 786 -15.81 -30.33 -24.11
C TRP A 786 -15.65 -31.70 -23.43
N THR A 787 -16.68 -32.56 -23.40
CA THR A 787 -16.53 -33.93 -22.88
C THR A 787 -15.59 -34.78 -23.74
N LEU A 788 -15.63 -34.64 -25.06
CA LEU A 788 -14.76 -35.39 -25.96
C LEU A 788 -13.32 -34.91 -25.86
N VAL A 789 -13.09 -33.60 -25.95
CA VAL A 789 -11.73 -33.02 -25.91
C VAL A 789 -11.08 -33.25 -24.55
N MET A 790 -11.74 -32.89 -23.44
CA MET A 790 -11.18 -33.15 -22.09
C MET A 790 -11.04 -34.64 -21.80
N GLY A 791 -11.99 -35.47 -22.25
CA GLY A 791 -11.93 -36.92 -22.10
C GLY A 791 -10.74 -37.54 -22.82
N THR A 792 -10.51 -37.20 -24.09
CA THR A 792 -9.34 -37.67 -24.84
C THR A 792 -8.02 -37.18 -24.25
N ALA A 793 -7.94 -35.91 -23.81
CA ALA A 793 -6.77 -35.38 -23.13
C ALA A 793 -6.45 -36.15 -21.84
N LEU A 794 -7.45 -36.37 -20.98
CA LEU A 794 -7.31 -37.13 -19.74
C LEU A 794 -6.91 -38.59 -20.00
N ILE A 795 -7.42 -39.23 -21.07
CA ILE A 795 -7.03 -40.60 -21.45
C ILE A 795 -5.54 -40.67 -21.81
N PHE A 796 -5.02 -39.76 -22.63
CA PHE A 796 -3.59 -39.76 -23.01
C PHE A 796 -2.67 -39.36 -21.85
N GLN A 797 -3.12 -38.48 -20.95
CA GLN A 797 -2.43 -38.15 -19.70
C GLN A 797 -2.37 -39.37 -18.75
N TYR A 798 -3.49 -40.02 -18.45
CA TYR A 798 -3.49 -41.21 -17.60
C TYR A 798 -2.76 -42.40 -18.23
N HIS A 799 -2.75 -42.53 -19.56
CA HIS A 799 -1.95 -43.55 -20.23
C HIS A 799 -0.44 -43.31 -20.01
N TYR A 800 0.04 -42.07 -20.18
CA TYR A 800 1.42 -41.67 -19.89
C TYR A 800 1.83 -42.01 -18.45
N LEU A 801 0.96 -41.70 -17.48
CA LEU A 801 1.18 -42.00 -16.05
C LEU A 801 1.26 -43.51 -15.76
N LEU A 802 0.52 -44.35 -16.48
CA LEU A 802 0.55 -45.80 -16.33
C LEU A 802 1.81 -46.41 -16.98
N VAL A 803 2.29 -45.85 -18.09
CA VAL A 803 3.52 -46.31 -18.76
C VAL A 803 4.76 -45.95 -17.93
N HIS A 804 4.85 -44.71 -17.43
CA HIS A 804 6.00 -44.21 -16.65
C HIS A 804 5.85 -44.46 -15.14
N PHE A 805 5.06 -45.46 -14.73
CA PHE A 805 4.85 -45.80 -13.31
C PHE A 805 6.08 -46.48 -12.65
N SER A 806 7.23 -46.52 -13.34
CA SER A 806 8.45 -47.16 -12.85
C SER A 806 9.18 -46.26 -11.83
N ILE A 807 9.66 -46.83 -10.73
CA ILE A 807 10.25 -46.07 -9.60
C ILE A 807 11.44 -45.19 -10.02
N LYS A 808 12.12 -45.53 -11.13
CA LYS A 808 13.26 -44.76 -11.66
C LYS A 808 12.86 -43.43 -12.32
N GLU A 809 11.58 -43.25 -12.65
CA GLU A 809 11.06 -42.10 -13.42
C GLU A 809 10.12 -41.22 -12.58
N LEU A 810 10.16 -41.38 -11.26
CA LEU A 810 9.25 -40.74 -10.31
C LEU A 810 9.10 -39.20 -10.49
N PRO A 811 10.15 -38.40 -10.81
CA PRO A 811 9.96 -36.98 -11.13
C PRO A 811 9.10 -36.73 -12.38
N ASN A 812 9.26 -37.53 -13.45
CA ASN A 812 8.43 -37.43 -14.66
C ASN A 812 6.98 -37.86 -14.40
N LEU A 813 6.79 -38.89 -13.56
CA LEU A 813 5.47 -39.34 -13.12
C LEU A 813 4.74 -38.24 -12.33
N ILE A 814 5.42 -37.55 -11.40
CA ILE A 814 4.81 -36.49 -10.58
C ILE A 814 4.60 -35.19 -11.39
N ASP A 815 5.45 -34.87 -12.37
CA ASP A 815 5.24 -33.76 -13.32
C ASP A 815 4.00 -33.99 -14.19
N GLY A 816 3.86 -35.21 -14.74
CA GLY A 816 2.63 -35.66 -15.40
C GLY A 816 1.40 -35.58 -14.47
N LEU A 817 1.54 -35.98 -13.20
CA LEU A 817 0.42 -35.99 -12.26
C LEU A 817 -0.01 -34.57 -11.87
N SER A 818 0.95 -33.67 -11.63
CA SER A 818 0.71 -32.27 -11.29
C SER A 818 -0.07 -31.53 -12.39
N THR A 819 0.21 -31.85 -13.66
CA THR A 819 -0.49 -31.30 -14.84
C THR A 819 -1.83 -31.99 -15.13
N THR A 820 -1.97 -33.27 -14.81
CA THR A 820 -3.22 -34.04 -14.98
C THR A 820 -4.30 -33.66 -13.96
N LEU A 821 -3.92 -33.26 -12.74
CA LEU A 821 -4.88 -32.96 -11.67
C LEU A 821 -5.79 -31.73 -11.96
N PRO A 822 -5.31 -30.56 -12.45
CA PRO A 822 -6.18 -29.47 -12.86
C PRO A 822 -7.11 -29.79 -14.05
N TYR A 823 -6.69 -30.68 -14.95
CA TYR A 823 -7.56 -31.16 -16.03
C TYR A 823 -8.77 -31.92 -15.48
N ASN A 824 -8.56 -32.78 -14.48
CA ASN A 824 -9.65 -33.44 -13.75
C ASN A 824 -10.52 -32.41 -13.00
N LEU A 825 -9.92 -31.42 -12.35
CA LEU A 825 -10.64 -30.40 -11.60
C LEU A 825 -11.54 -29.52 -12.49
N LEU A 826 -11.03 -29.04 -13.64
CA LEU A 826 -11.85 -28.31 -14.60
C LEU A 826 -12.97 -29.20 -15.16
N PHE A 827 -12.68 -30.46 -15.47
CA PHE A 827 -13.71 -31.37 -15.98
C PHE A 827 -14.80 -31.64 -14.93
N PHE A 828 -14.43 -31.78 -13.65
CA PHE A 828 -15.37 -31.82 -12.54
C PHE A 828 -16.18 -30.52 -12.38
N LYS A 829 -15.53 -29.34 -12.42
CA LYS A 829 -16.20 -28.02 -12.43
C LYS A 829 -17.29 -27.98 -13.51
N LEU A 830 -16.96 -28.37 -14.75
CA LEU A 830 -17.91 -28.39 -15.89
C LEU A 830 -19.05 -29.40 -15.67
N ILE A 831 -18.77 -30.62 -15.23
CA ILE A 831 -19.78 -31.65 -14.97
C ILE A 831 -20.79 -31.20 -13.90
N VAL A 832 -20.32 -30.65 -12.78
CA VAL A 832 -21.21 -30.16 -11.71
C VAL A 832 -22.10 -29.01 -12.19
N LEU A 833 -21.57 -28.11 -13.01
CA LEU A 833 -22.35 -27.01 -13.61
C LEU A 833 -23.35 -27.50 -14.68
N TRP A 834 -23.01 -28.51 -15.49
CA TRP A 834 -23.94 -29.11 -16.45
C TRP A 834 -25.07 -29.91 -15.77
N ILE A 835 -24.80 -30.57 -14.64
CA ILE A 835 -25.81 -31.27 -13.83
C ILE A 835 -26.74 -30.24 -13.16
N ASN A 836 -26.17 -29.23 -12.50
CA ASN A 836 -26.93 -28.18 -11.80
C ASN A 836 -27.41 -27.05 -12.73
N ASN A 837 -27.44 -27.29 -14.04
CA ASN A 837 -27.73 -26.29 -15.06
C ASN A 837 -29.11 -25.64 -14.94
N ARG A 838 -30.10 -26.31 -14.31
CA ARG A 838 -31.40 -25.67 -14.00
C ARG A 838 -31.22 -24.53 -12.98
N LEU A 839 -30.61 -24.83 -11.84
CA LEU A 839 -30.31 -23.85 -10.79
C LEU A 839 -29.38 -22.73 -11.29
N PHE A 840 -28.47 -23.04 -12.22
CA PHE A 840 -27.66 -22.03 -12.91
C PHE A 840 -28.51 -21.07 -13.77
N ILE A 841 -29.49 -21.59 -14.53
CA ILE A 841 -30.45 -20.79 -15.29
C ILE A 841 -31.33 -19.95 -14.35
N ASP A 842 -31.77 -20.51 -13.21
CA ASP A 842 -32.56 -19.79 -12.21
C ASP A 842 -31.78 -18.59 -11.61
N ILE A 843 -30.49 -18.77 -11.33
CA ILE A 843 -29.57 -17.70 -10.90
C ILE A 843 -29.46 -16.61 -11.97
N LEU A 844 -29.16 -16.95 -13.22
CA LEU A 844 -29.07 -15.95 -14.30
C LEU A 844 -30.40 -15.24 -14.57
N THR A 845 -31.52 -15.95 -14.44
CA THR A 845 -32.87 -15.40 -14.61
C THR A 845 -33.19 -14.41 -13.49
N ALA A 846 -32.83 -14.72 -12.23
CA ALA A 846 -32.92 -13.80 -11.12
C ALA A 846 -32.06 -12.53 -11.35
N MET A 847 -30.80 -12.67 -11.79
CA MET A 847 -29.95 -11.53 -12.12
C MET A 847 -30.54 -10.64 -13.23
N SER A 848 -31.15 -11.24 -14.25
CA SER A 848 -31.76 -10.52 -15.37
C SER A 848 -33.01 -9.75 -14.94
N ASN A 849 -33.89 -10.40 -14.16
CA ASN A 849 -35.07 -9.78 -13.57
C ASN A 849 -34.69 -8.61 -12.65
N ASP A 850 -33.72 -8.82 -11.75
CA ASP A 850 -33.22 -7.78 -10.85
C ASP A 850 -32.52 -6.63 -11.59
N TRP A 851 -31.86 -6.89 -12.73
CA TRP A 851 -31.34 -5.82 -13.59
C TRP A 851 -32.46 -5.03 -14.26
N SER A 852 -33.54 -5.68 -14.70
CA SER A 852 -34.72 -4.98 -15.24
C SER A 852 -35.44 -4.12 -14.20
N GLU A 853 -35.49 -4.57 -12.94
CA GLU A 853 -36.13 -3.87 -11.81
C GLU A 853 -35.31 -2.63 -11.35
N TYR A 854 -33.99 -2.61 -11.56
CA TYR A 854 -33.07 -1.59 -10.99
C TYR A 854 -32.07 -0.94 -11.97
N SER A 855 -32.25 -1.11 -13.29
CA SER A 855 -31.31 -0.65 -14.34
C SER A 855 -30.84 0.82 -14.26
N ASN A 856 -31.67 1.72 -13.72
CA ASN A 856 -31.35 3.15 -13.57
C ASN A 856 -30.63 3.50 -12.25
N MET A 857 -30.33 2.52 -11.37
CA MET A 857 -29.90 2.78 -10.00
C MET A 857 -28.37 2.62 -9.86
N TYR A 858 -27.67 3.74 -9.62
CA TYR A 858 -26.20 3.86 -9.64
C TYR A 858 -25.42 2.75 -8.92
N ALA A 859 -25.94 2.22 -7.80
CA ALA A 859 -25.29 1.16 -7.03
C ALA A 859 -25.04 -0.11 -7.88
N MET A 860 -25.98 -0.52 -8.73
CA MET A 860 -25.82 -1.70 -9.59
C MET A 860 -24.87 -1.46 -10.77
N ILE A 861 -24.83 -0.22 -11.28
CA ILE A 861 -23.95 0.19 -12.39
C ILE A 861 -22.49 0.13 -11.93
N ASP A 862 -22.18 0.62 -10.73
CA ASP A 862 -20.83 0.55 -10.16
C ASP A 862 -20.34 -0.91 -9.99
N LYS A 863 -21.17 -1.80 -9.43
CA LYS A 863 -20.84 -3.23 -9.34
C LYS A 863 -20.64 -3.89 -10.70
N ALA A 864 -21.44 -3.54 -11.71
CA ALA A 864 -21.29 -4.05 -13.06
C ALA A 864 -19.97 -3.61 -13.71
N ILE A 865 -19.61 -2.32 -13.59
CA ILE A 865 -18.32 -1.80 -14.06
C ILE A 865 -17.16 -2.52 -13.36
N LEU A 866 -17.27 -2.75 -12.05
CA LEU A 866 -16.26 -3.48 -11.27
C LEU A 866 -16.15 -4.95 -11.71
N ALA A 867 -17.26 -5.67 -11.86
CA ALA A 867 -17.29 -7.05 -12.35
C ALA A 867 -16.74 -7.19 -13.78
N HIS A 868 -17.01 -6.21 -14.65
CA HIS A 868 -16.46 -6.15 -16.01
C HIS A 868 -14.94 -5.91 -16.02
N ARG A 869 -14.39 -5.16 -15.05
CA ARG A 869 -12.95 -5.00 -14.87
C ARG A 869 -12.30 -6.28 -14.37
N TYR A 870 -12.82 -6.88 -13.29
CA TYR A 870 -12.35 -8.16 -12.76
C TYR A 870 -12.36 -9.25 -13.83
N SER A 871 -13.45 -9.41 -14.57
CA SER A 871 -13.56 -10.41 -15.65
C SER A 871 -12.42 -10.34 -16.67
N LYS A 872 -12.05 -9.13 -17.10
CA LYS A 872 -10.96 -8.92 -18.06
C LYS A 872 -9.59 -9.23 -17.45
N VAL A 873 -9.38 -8.85 -16.19
CA VAL A 873 -8.12 -9.11 -15.47
C VAL A 873 -7.94 -10.61 -15.23
N THR A 874 -8.93 -11.30 -14.67
CA THR A 874 -8.84 -12.73 -14.36
C THR A 874 -8.55 -13.56 -15.61
N ILE A 875 -9.35 -13.41 -16.68
CA ILE A 875 -9.12 -14.14 -17.94
C ILE A 875 -7.74 -13.79 -18.54
N GLY A 876 -7.30 -12.53 -18.43
CA GLY A 876 -5.97 -12.09 -18.86
C GLY A 876 -4.80 -12.71 -18.08
N VAL A 877 -4.96 -12.90 -16.77
CA VAL A 877 -3.94 -13.55 -15.90
C VAL A 877 -3.77 -15.02 -16.28
N TYR A 878 -4.85 -15.80 -16.36
CA TYR A 878 -4.78 -17.21 -16.76
C TYR A 878 -4.25 -17.39 -18.21
N SER A 879 -4.61 -16.48 -19.12
CA SER A 879 -4.06 -16.45 -20.48
C SER A 879 -2.54 -16.18 -20.49
N THR A 880 -2.10 -15.20 -19.69
CA THR A 880 -0.66 -14.86 -19.57
C THR A 880 0.14 -15.99 -18.93
N ALA A 881 -0.42 -16.68 -17.93
CA ALA A 881 0.23 -17.83 -17.29
C ALA A 881 0.49 -18.98 -18.29
N VAL A 882 -0.46 -19.28 -19.19
CA VAL A 882 -0.26 -20.28 -20.25
C VAL A 882 0.76 -19.83 -21.28
N LEU A 883 0.76 -18.55 -21.68
CA LEU A 883 1.79 -18.02 -22.58
C LEU A 883 3.19 -18.17 -21.98
N LEU A 884 3.37 -17.79 -20.70
CA LEU A 884 4.65 -17.93 -19.98
C LEU A 884 5.07 -19.40 -19.87
N TYR A 885 4.19 -20.29 -19.40
CA TYR A 885 4.44 -21.74 -19.35
C TYR A 885 4.89 -22.29 -20.71
N SER A 886 4.19 -21.93 -21.78
CA SER A 886 4.47 -22.40 -23.14
C SER A 886 5.82 -21.90 -23.65
N THR A 887 6.13 -20.61 -23.44
CA THR A 887 7.44 -20.06 -23.83
C THR A 887 8.60 -20.65 -23.02
N ALA A 888 8.39 -20.96 -21.74
CA ALA A 888 9.37 -21.69 -20.94
C ALA A 888 9.62 -23.10 -21.50
N SER A 889 8.57 -23.90 -21.72
CA SER A 889 8.68 -25.25 -22.28
C SER A 889 9.39 -25.30 -23.64
N ILE A 890 9.20 -24.27 -24.48
CA ILE A 890 9.88 -24.17 -25.78
C ILE A 890 11.35 -23.77 -25.60
N ASN A 891 11.65 -22.73 -24.80
CA ASN A 891 12.99 -22.19 -24.65
C ASN A 891 13.99 -23.15 -23.97
N PHE A 892 13.52 -24.09 -23.15
CA PHE A 892 14.40 -25.00 -22.38
C PHE A 892 14.82 -26.29 -23.10
N ARG A 893 14.28 -26.53 -24.30
CA ARG A 893 14.44 -27.77 -25.07
C ARG A 893 15.86 -27.91 -25.65
N LYS A 894 16.79 -28.54 -24.92
CA LYS A 894 18.10 -28.97 -25.42
C LYS A 894 17.89 -29.88 -26.66
N GLN A 895 18.49 -29.54 -27.80
CA GLN A 895 18.38 -30.33 -29.03
C GLN A 895 19.36 -31.50 -29.01
N THR A 896 18.99 -32.60 -28.34
CA THR A 896 19.73 -33.87 -28.37
C THR A 896 19.57 -34.56 -29.72
N ASN A 897 20.69 -34.80 -30.42
CA ASN A 897 20.71 -35.43 -31.73
C ASN A 897 20.22 -36.89 -31.66
N GLY A 898 18.96 -37.12 -32.06
CA GLY A 898 18.39 -38.46 -32.28
C GLY A 898 17.21 -38.85 -31.38
N SER A 899 16.83 -38.03 -30.39
CA SER A 899 15.67 -38.30 -29.53
C SER A 899 14.42 -37.53 -29.96
N CYS A 900 13.24 -38.07 -29.68
CA CYS A 900 11.97 -37.35 -29.86
C CYS A 900 11.93 -36.07 -29.01
N ARG A 901 11.27 -35.02 -29.49
CA ARG A 901 11.12 -33.74 -28.77
C ARG A 901 10.01 -33.87 -27.73
N GLU A 902 10.25 -33.41 -26.50
CA GLU A 902 9.26 -33.44 -25.41
C GLU A 902 8.01 -32.59 -25.73
N LEU A 903 6.82 -33.09 -25.40
CA LEU A 903 5.54 -32.40 -25.61
C LEU A 903 5.25 -31.35 -24.52
N LEU A 904 4.47 -30.33 -24.86
CA LEU A 904 4.09 -29.22 -23.96
C LEU A 904 3.19 -29.70 -22.80
N ILE A 905 2.40 -30.75 -23.05
CA ILE A 905 1.71 -31.56 -22.03
C ILE A 905 2.18 -33.01 -22.18
N LYS A 906 2.61 -33.62 -21.07
CA LYS A 906 3.00 -35.04 -21.01
C LYS A 906 1.78 -35.93 -21.28
N MET A 907 1.83 -36.63 -22.40
CA MET A 907 0.74 -37.41 -22.99
C MET A 907 1.35 -38.53 -23.84
N GLU A 908 0.77 -39.74 -23.74
CA GLU A 908 1.16 -40.86 -24.60
C GLU A 908 0.20 -40.90 -25.81
N LEU A 909 0.72 -40.64 -27.01
CA LEU A 909 -0.09 -40.53 -28.23
C LEU A 909 -0.03 -41.84 -29.04
N PRO A 910 -1.15 -42.31 -29.63
CA PRO A 910 -1.23 -43.59 -30.33
C PRO A 910 -0.63 -43.56 -31.76
N PHE A 911 0.26 -42.61 -32.04
CA PHE A 911 0.91 -42.41 -33.34
C PHE A 911 2.27 -41.72 -33.16
N GLU A 912 3.22 -41.97 -34.07
CA GLU A 912 4.53 -41.31 -34.05
C GLU A 912 4.40 -39.81 -34.36
N PHE A 913 4.64 -38.98 -33.35
CA PHE A 913 4.57 -37.52 -33.45
C PHE A 913 5.94 -36.84 -33.62
N CYS A 914 7.04 -37.59 -33.56
CA CYS A 914 8.41 -37.05 -33.52
C CYS A 914 8.86 -36.38 -34.84
N ASN A 915 8.20 -36.68 -35.95
CA ASN A 915 8.54 -36.19 -37.28
C ASN A 915 7.85 -34.86 -37.59
N SER A 916 8.59 -33.89 -38.13
CA SER A 916 8.01 -32.66 -38.67
C SER A 916 7.29 -32.94 -39.99
N PRO A 917 6.10 -32.37 -40.28
CA PRO A 917 5.38 -31.34 -39.53
C PRO A 917 4.38 -31.85 -38.47
N ILE A 918 4.27 -33.17 -38.26
CA ILE A 918 3.31 -33.76 -37.31
C ILE A 918 3.59 -33.23 -35.89
N TYR A 919 4.87 -33.12 -35.54
CA TYR A 919 5.30 -32.54 -34.26
C TYR A 919 4.75 -31.14 -34.02
N GLU A 920 5.00 -30.20 -34.94
CA GLU A 920 4.57 -28.81 -34.82
C GLU A 920 3.04 -28.66 -34.83
N ILE A 921 2.33 -29.56 -35.52
CA ILE A 921 0.86 -29.63 -35.49
C ILE A 921 0.35 -30.06 -34.11
N VAL A 922 0.95 -31.10 -33.50
CA VAL A 922 0.58 -31.57 -32.15
C VAL A 922 0.88 -30.49 -31.10
N GLU A 923 2.03 -29.84 -31.16
CA GLU A 923 2.42 -28.75 -30.25
C GLU A 923 1.47 -27.55 -30.37
N CYS A 924 1.06 -27.18 -31.58
CA CYS A 924 0.06 -26.14 -31.82
C CYS A 924 -1.33 -26.52 -31.25
N VAL A 925 -1.77 -27.77 -31.43
CA VAL A 925 -3.05 -28.25 -30.88
C VAL A 925 -3.01 -28.29 -29.35
N GLN A 926 -1.91 -28.74 -28.72
CA GLN A 926 -1.75 -28.69 -27.26
C GLN A 926 -1.79 -27.25 -26.73
N PHE A 927 -1.10 -26.31 -27.39
CA PHE A 927 -1.13 -24.89 -27.01
C PHE A 927 -2.54 -24.29 -27.09
N VAL A 928 -3.26 -24.47 -28.20
CA VAL A 928 -4.64 -23.99 -28.37
C VAL A 928 -5.58 -24.61 -27.35
N HIS A 929 -5.41 -25.91 -27.04
CA HIS A 929 -6.21 -26.58 -26.03
C HIS A 929 -5.93 -26.04 -24.62
N LEU A 930 -4.66 -25.85 -24.23
CA LEU A 930 -4.28 -25.30 -22.93
C LEU A 930 -4.76 -23.86 -22.74
N MET A 931 -4.67 -23.03 -23.78
CA MET A 931 -5.26 -21.68 -23.81
C MET A 931 -6.79 -21.70 -23.61
N ALA A 932 -7.50 -22.65 -24.22
CA ALA A 932 -8.94 -22.81 -24.01
C ALA A 932 -9.26 -23.27 -22.58
N VAL A 933 -8.50 -24.21 -22.01
CA VAL A 933 -8.62 -24.71 -20.63
C VAL A 933 -8.43 -23.58 -19.62
N ALA A 934 -7.37 -22.79 -19.74
CA ALA A 934 -7.10 -21.66 -18.85
C ALA A 934 -8.12 -20.52 -19.01
N SER A 935 -8.59 -20.27 -20.24
CA SER A 935 -9.69 -19.32 -20.49
C SER A 935 -10.99 -19.77 -19.83
N ALA A 936 -11.27 -21.08 -19.79
CA ALA A 936 -12.44 -21.63 -19.12
C ALA A 936 -12.35 -21.50 -17.60
N ILE A 937 -11.19 -21.82 -16.99
CA ILE A 937 -10.93 -21.63 -15.55
C ILE A 937 -11.15 -20.16 -15.16
N GLY A 938 -10.42 -19.24 -15.79
CA GLY A 938 -10.50 -17.81 -15.48
C GLY A 938 -11.88 -17.19 -15.74
N MET A 939 -12.69 -17.79 -16.61
CA MET A 939 -14.08 -17.39 -16.86
C MET A 939 -15.05 -17.89 -15.77
N LEU A 940 -14.89 -19.12 -15.27
CA LEU A 940 -15.70 -19.65 -14.16
C LEU A 940 -15.44 -18.88 -12.86
N ASP A 941 -14.19 -18.57 -12.57
CA ASP A 941 -13.81 -17.84 -11.36
C ASP A 941 -14.24 -16.36 -11.45
N ALA A 942 -14.11 -15.73 -12.63
CA ALA A 942 -14.68 -14.41 -12.90
C ALA A 942 -16.22 -14.39 -12.77
N PHE A 943 -16.90 -15.47 -13.14
CA PHE A 943 -18.34 -15.61 -12.94
C PHE A 943 -18.71 -15.71 -11.46
N MET A 944 -17.97 -16.47 -10.64
CA MET A 944 -18.17 -16.53 -9.19
C MET A 944 -18.04 -15.14 -8.53
N VAL A 945 -17.01 -14.37 -8.88
CA VAL A 945 -16.83 -12.99 -8.41
C VAL A 945 -17.97 -12.07 -8.89
N THR A 946 -18.44 -12.25 -10.13
CA THR A 946 -19.57 -11.49 -10.68
C THR A 946 -20.86 -11.73 -9.90
N LEU A 947 -21.14 -12.98 -9.50
CA LEU A 947 -22.28 -13.32 -8.65
C LEU A 947 -22.19 -12.62 -7.28
N MET A 948 -21.02 -12.65 -6.63
CA MET A 948 -20.82 -11.98 -5.34
C MET A 948 -21.03 -10.47 -5.43
N LEU A 949 -20.49 -9.83 -6.46
CA LEU A 949 -20.68 -8.40 -6.70
C LEU A 949 -22.15 -8.05 -6.99
N HIS A 950 -22.90 -8.92 -7.68
CA HIS A 950 -24.34 -8.73 -7.89
C HIS A 950 -25.14 -8.82 -6.58
N ILE A 951 -24.87 -9.81 -5.71
CA ILE A 951 -25.48 -9.88 -4.36
C ILE A 951 -25.12 -8.64 -3.54
N GLY A 952 -23.85 -8.24 -3.57
CA GLY A 952 -23.38 -7.03 -2.89
C GLY A 952 -24.15 -5.79 -3.31
N GLY A 953 -24.42 -5.64 -4.61
CA GLY A 953 -25.31 -4.62 -5.17
C GLY A 953 -26.76 -4.74 -4.69
N GLN A 954 -27.35 -5.94 -4.66
CA GLN A 954 -28.70 -6.13 -4.11
C GLN A 954 -28.80 -5.77 -2.62
N ILE A 955 -27.74 -6.01 -1.85
CA ILE A 955 -27.64 -5.59 -0.44
C ILE A 955 -27.48 -4.06 -0.35
N ASP A 956 -26.62 -3.43 -1.15
CA ASP A 956 -26.50 -1.96 -1.23
C ASP A 956 -27.88 -1.32 -1.54
N LEU A 957 -28.61 -1.86 -2.51
CA LEU A 957 -29.99 -1.44 -2.85
C LEU A 957 -31.01 -1.70 -1.73
N MET A 958 -30.80 -2.70 -0.88
CA MET A 958 -31.65 -2.95 0.28
C MET A 958 -31.35 -1.93 1.38
N GLN A 959 -30.07 -1.58 1.61
CA GLN A 959 -29.66 -0.58 2.59
C GLN A 959 -30.21 0.81 2.22
N GLN A 960 -30.13 1.21 0.94
CA GLN A 960 -30.75 2.46 0.47
C GLN A 960 -32.27 2.49 0.71
N LYS A 961 -32.97 1.36 0.51
CA LYS A 961 -34.41 1.23 0.83
C LYS A 961 -34.72 1.20 2.35
N VAL A 962 -33.72 0.99 3.20
CA VAL A 962 -33.83 1.13 4.67
C VAL A 962 -33.64 2.59 5.08
N GLU A 963 -32.69 3.29 4.47
CA GLU A 963 -32.45 4.73 4.67
C GLU A 963 -33.64 5.60 4.21
N GLU A 964 -34.34 5.17 3.14
CA GLU A 964 -35.59 5.79 2.66
C GLU A 964 -36.77 5.71 3.66
N ILE A 965 -36.65 5.01 4.79
CA ILE A 965 -37.67 4.93 5.85
C ILE A 965 -37.71 6.22 6.69
N TYR A 966 -37.87 7.37 6.03
CA TYR A 966 -38.07 8.67 6.67
C TYR A 966 -39.57 9.01 6.77
N PRO A 967 -40.09 9.44 7.94
CA PRO A 967 -41.52 9.73 8.13
C PRO A 967 -41.92 11.08 7.50
N LYS A 968 -41.93 11.12 6.17
CA LYS A 968 -41.98 12.32 5.30
C LYS A 968 -43.24 13.20 5.39
N ASN A 969 -44.18 12.93 6.32
CA ASN A 969 -45.49 13.61 6.37
C ASN A 969 -46.29 13.44 7.68
N ASN A 970 -45.64 13.45 8.87
CA ASN A 970 -46.28 13.38 10.21
C ASN A 970 -47.25 12.21 10.48
N LYS A 971 -47.28 11.18 9.63
CA LYS A 971 -48.10 9.97 9.81
C LYS A 971 -47.23 8.84 10.36
N TYR A 972 -47.52 8.40 11.58
CA TYR A 972 -46.88 7.25 12.28
C TYR A 972 -47.24 5.87 11.68
N ASN A 973 -47.28 5.78 10.34
CA ASN A 973 -47.57 4.57 9.59
C ASN A 973 -46.48 4.37 8.54
N LEU A 974 -45.62 3.37 8.71
CA LEU A 974 -44.85 2.85 7.58
C LEU A 974 -45.85 2.22 6.58
N PRO A 975 -45.83 2.56 5.29
CA PRO A 975 -46.66 1.87 4.30
C PRO A 975 -46.31 0.38 4.29
N ALA A 976 -47.29 -0.49 4.54
CA ALA A 976 -47.07 -1.94 4.60
C ALA A 976 -46.51 -2.51 3.29
N THR A 977 -46.68 -1.79 2.17
CA THR A 977 -46.04 -2.05 0.87
C THR A 977 -44.52 -1.91 0.90
N ILE A 978 -43.97 -0.89 1.57
CA ILE A 978 -42.52 -0.68 1.71
C ILE A 978 -41.92 -1.78 2.60
N LEU A 979 -42.54 -2.04 3.76
CA LEU A 979 -42.09 -3.09 4.67
C LEU A 979 -42.14 -4.48 4.00
N ARG A 980 -43.20 -4.78 3.23
CA ARG A 980 -43.27 -6.00 2.41
C ARG A 980 -42.21 -6.05 1.31
N SER A 981 -41.93 -4.94 0.62
CA SER A 981 -40.87 -4.88 -0.40
C SER A 981 -39.49 -5.18 0.19
N LEU A 982 -39.19 -4.62 1.37
CA LEU A 982 -37.95 -4.84 2.12
C LEU A 982 -37.79 -6.31 2.55
N ILE A 983 -38.84 -6.92 3.12
CA ILE A 983 -38.82 -8.35 3.49
C ILE A 983 -38.65 -9.24 2.25
N ASN A 984 -39.41 -8.97 1.18
CA ASN A 984 -39.31 -9.73 -0.06
C ASN A 984 -37.91 -9.61 -0.69
N LYS A 985 -37.26 -8.43 -0.61
CA LYS A 985 -35.88 -8.23 -1.09
C LYS A 985 -34.85 -8.97 -0.23
N HIS A 986 -35.00 -8.94 1.10
CA HIS A 986 -34.15 -9.75 1.99
C HIS A 986 -34.29 -11.25 1.69
N HIS A 987 -35.52 -11.72 1.44
CA HIS A 987 -35.79 -13.12 1.11
C HIS A 987 -35.25 -13.52 -0.27
N LYS A 988 -35.37 -12.65 -1.30
CA LYS A 988 -34.68 -12.81 -2.60
C LYS A 988 -33.16 -13.00 -2.39
N ILE A 989 -32.53 -12.13 -1.60
CA ILE A 989 -31.07 -12.15 -1.32
C ILE A 989 -30.66 -13.46 -0.63
N ILE A 990 -31.43 -13.91 0.37
CA ILE A 990 -31.19 -15.18 1.07
C ILE A 990 -31.30 -16.36 0.10
N ALA A 991 -32.40 -16.48 -0.66
CA ALA A 991 -32.60 -17.59 -1.58
C ALA A 991 -31.55 -17.63 -2.72
N PHE A 992 -31.16 -16.47 -3.25
CA PHE A 992 -30.10 -16.37 -4.26
C PHE A 992 -28.73 -16.79 -3.70
N SER A 993 -28.44 -16.46 -2.43
CA SER A 993 -27.24 -16.95 -1.72
C SER A 993 -27.29 -18.46 -1.48
N GLU A 994 -28.43 -19.02 -1.08
CA GLU A 994 -28.61 -20.45 -0.81
C GLU A 994 -28.47 -21.28 -2.11
N ASN A 995 -28.98 -20.76 -3.25
CA ASN A 995 -28.74 -21.35 -4.56
C ASN A 995 -27.24 -21.38 -4.90
N ILE A 996 -26.50 -20.30 -4.63
CA ILE A 996 -25.05 -20.24 -4.92
C ILE A 996 -24.22 -21.15 -4.00
N GLU A 997 -24.60 -21.28 -2.73
CA GLU A 997 -24.00 -22.28 -1.82
C GLU A 997 -24.21 -23.70 -2.40
N SER A 998 -25.44 -24.03 -2.81
CA SER A 998 -25.75 -25.31 -3.44
C SER A 998 -25.03 -25.55 -4.77
N LEU A 999 -24.70 -24.51 -5.53
CA LEU A 999 -24.00 -24.63 -6.82
C LEU A 999 -22.49 -24.84 -6.64
N PHE A 1000 -21.87 -24.10 -5.73
CA PHE A 1000 -20.41 -24.06 -5.59
C PHE A 1000 -19.86 -24.91 -4.44
N SER A 1001 -20.66 -25.39 -3.49
CA SER A 1001 -20.14 -26.08 -2.30
C SER A 1001 -19.33 -27.36 -2.61
N HIS A 1002 -19.83 -28.20 -3.52
CA HIS A 1002 -19.09 -29.37 -3.98
C HIS A 1002 -17.91 -29.03 -4.91
N ILE A 1003 -18.01 -27.93 -5.68
CA ILE A 1003 -16.90 -27.43 -6.51
C ILE A 1003 -15.75 -26.98 -5.61
N ALA A 1004 -16.06 -26.22 -4.55
CA ALA A 1004 -15.09 -25.74 -3.59
C ALA A 1004 -14.40 -26.88 -2.82
N LEU A 1005 -15.14 -27.92 -2.41
CA LEU A 1005 -14.54 -29.10 -1.78
C LEU A 1005 -13.48 -29.76 -2.68
N MET A 1006 -13.82 -29.97 -3.96
CA MET A 1006 -12.88 -30.56 -4.93
C MET A 1006 -11.75 -29.60 -5.32
N GLN A 1007 -11.97 -28.29 -5.32
CA GLN A 1007 -10.91 -27.28 -5.47
C GLN A 1007 -9.87 -27.46 -4.38
N PHE A 1008 -10.25 -27.43 -3.10
CA PHE A 1008 -9.29 -27.55 -2.00
C PHE A 1008 -8.61 -28.92 -1.97
N PHE A 1009 -9.36 -30.02 -2.17
CA PHE A 1009 -8.78 -31.36 -2.25
C PHE A 1009 -7.76 -31.50 -3.40
N SER A 1010 -8.11 -31.04 -4.61
CA SER A 1010 -7.23 -31.10 -5.77
C SER A 1010 -6.01 -30.18 -5.60
N ASN A 1011 -6.21 -28.94 -5.13
CA ASN A 1011 -5.13 -27.99 -4.85
C ASN A 1011 -4.12 -28.57 -3.87
N THR A 1012 -4.54 -29.20 -2.76
CA THR A 1012 -3.61 -29.85 -1.81
C THR A 1012 -2.79 -30.95 -2.49
N LEU A 1013 -3.42 -31.83 -3.28
CA LEU A 1013 -2.69 -32.87 -4.03
C LEU A 1013 -1.69 -32.29 -5.03
N ILE A 1014 -2.07 -31.25 -5.78
CA ILE A 1014 -1.18 -30.60 -6.74
C ILE A 1014 -0.04 -29.91 -6.02
N ILE A 1015 -0.30 -29.17 -4.94
CA ILE A 1015 0.72 -28.49 -4.14
C ILE A 1015 1.71 -29.50 -3.53
N CYS A 1016 1.26 -30.68 -3.11
CA CYS A 1016 2.17 -31.76 -2.67
C CYS A 1016 3.00 -32.34 -3.83
N CYS A 1017 2.42 -32.53 -5.03
CA CYS A 1017 3.16 -32.94 -6.22
C CYS A 1017 4.22 -31.89 -6.61
N ILE A 1018 3.85 -30.62 -6.59
CA ILE A 1018 4.70 -29.46 -6.82
C ILE A 1018 5.83 -29.39 -5.80
N GLY A 1019 5.53 -29.55 -4.51
CA GLY A 1019 6.54 -29.59 -3.45
C GLY A 1019 7.52 -30.74 -3.61
N PHE A 1020 7.04 -31.93 -3.98
CA PHE A 1020 7.90 -33.08 -4.29
C PHE A 1020 8.80 -32.82 -5.50
N LEU A 1021 8.26 -32.22 -6.57
CA LEU A 1021 9.07 -31.82 -7.73
C LEU A 1021 10.14 -30.82 -7.31
N ILE A 1022 9.76 -29.73 -6.63
CA ILE A 1022 10.69 -28.71 -6.12
C ILE A 1022 11.82 -29.37 -5.31
N VAL A 1023 11.50 -30.27 -4.38
CA VAL A 1023 12.49 -30.94 -3.51
C VAL A 1023 13.36 -31.98 -4.25
N THR A 1024 12.80 -32.77 -5.17
CA THR A 1024 13.59 -33.73 -5.97
C THR A 1024 14.38 -33.07 -7.11
N SER A 1025 14.01 -31.84 -7.46
CA SER A 1025 14.69 -31.03 -8.45
C SER A 1025 15.93 -30.31 -7.93
N MET A 1026 16.14 -30.31 -6.61
CA MET A 1026 17.26 -29.64 -5.96
C MET A 1026 18.57 -30.38 -6.24
N GLY A 1027 19.55 -29.69 -6.84
CA GLY A 1027 20.83 -30.29 -7.21
C GLY A 1027 20.89 -30.89 -8.62
N THR A 1028 20.11 -30.39 -9.60
CA THR A 1028 20.18 -30.86 -11.00
C THR A 1028 19.98 -29.76 -12.08
N ASP A 1029 20.85 -29.73 -13.10
CA ASP A 1029 20.79 -28.89 -14.34
C ASP A 1029 19.42 -28.89 -15.05
N GLU A 1030 18.63 -29.96 -14.87
CA GLU A 1030 17.24 -30.05 -15.38
C GLU A 1030 16.18 -29.69 -14.35
N GLY A 1031 16.29 -30.19 -13.13
CA GLY A 1031 15.25 -30.02 -12.13
C GLY A 1031 15.00 -28.56 -11.81
N VAL A 1032 16.05 -27.76 -11.88
CA VAL A 1032 15.95 -26.36 -11.52
C VAL A 1032 15.09 -25.67 -12.62
N LYS A 1033 15.08 -26.13 -13.90
CA LYS A 1033 14.09 -25.74 -14.95
C LYS A 1033 12.65 -26.17 -14.65
N MET A 1034 12.46 -27.33 -14.01
CA MET A 1034 11.14 -27.83 -13.59
C MET A 1034 10.44 -26.79 -12.70
N LEU A 1035 11.20 -26.07 -11.86
CA LEU A 1035 10.64 -25.09 -10.95
C LEU A 1035 10.24 -23.77 -11.68
N VAL A 1036 10.72 -23.46 -12.90
CA VAL A 1036 10.11 -22.40 -13.76
C VAL A 1036 8.68 -22.77 -14.09
N LYS A 1037 8.57 -23.92 -14.74
CA LYS A 1037 7.35 -24.52 -15.28
C LYS A 1037 6.30 -24.64 -14.17
N THR A 1038 6.76 -24.89 -12.96
CA THR A 1038 5.94 -25.09 -11.77
C THR A 1038 5.58 -23.79 -11.02
N LEU A 1039 6.43 -22.76 -10.98
CA LEU A 1039 6.19 -21.55 -10.17
C LEU A 1039 4.94 -20.77 -10.60
N PHE A 1040 4.79 -20.46 -11.89
CA PHE A 1040 3.61 -19.72 -12.39
C PHE A 1040 2.32 -20.54 -12.28
N PHE A 1041 2.43 -21.86 -12.42
CA PHE A 1041 1.35 -22.82 -12.27
C PHE A 1041 0.87 -22.90 -10.80
N TYR A 1042 1.81 -22.98 -9.85
CA TYR A 1042 1.55 -22.89 -8.40
C TYR A 1042 0.83 -21.59 -8.01
N ILE A 1043 1.29 -20.43 -8.52
CA ILE A 1043 0.64 -19.14 -8.29
C ILE A 1043 -0.80 -19.12 -8.82
N ALA A 1044 -1.04 -19.66 -10.02
CA ALA A 1044 -2.38 -19.73 -10.61
C ALA A 1044 -3.34 -20.63 -9.82
N ILE A 1045 -2.87 -21.77 -9.31
CA ILE A 1045 -3.65 -22.72 -8.50
C ILE A 1045 -4.00 -22.11 -7.13
N ILE A 1046 -3.06 -21.40 -6.49
CA ILE A 1046 -3.33 -20.65 -5.24
C ILE A 1046 -4.35 -19.53 -5.47
N LEU A 1047 -4.29 -18.86 -6.63
CA LEU A 1047 -5.25 -17.81 -6.98
C LEU A 1047 -6.68 -18.35 -7.12
N GLU A 1048 -6.90 -19.56 -7.64
CA GLU A 1048 -8.23 -20.19 -7.68
C GLU A 1048 -8.81 -20.35 -6.26
N ALA A 1049 -8.06 -20.97 -5.34
CA ALA A 1049 -8.50 -21.17 -3.95
C ALA A 1049 -8.73 -19.84 -3.20
N PHE A 1050 -7.89 -18.83 -3.46
CA PHE A 1050 -8.05 -17.49 -2.91
C PHE A 1050 -9.39 -16.85 -3.35
N ILE A 1051 -9.76 -16.99 -4.63
CA ILE A 1051 -11.01 -16.43 -5.17
C ILE A 1051 -12.23 -17.06 -4.48
N PHE A 1052 -12.23 -18.37 -4.26
CA PHE A 1052 -13.32 -19.08 -3.58
C PHE A 1052 -13.55 -18.60 -2.15
N CYS A 1053 -12.48 -18.44 -1.36
CA CYS A 1053 -12.58 -17.91 0.00
C CYS A 1053 -12.89 -16.41 0.03
N PHE A 1054 -12.31 -15.61 -0.89
CA PHE A 1054 -12.66 -14.18 -1.03
C PHE A 1054 -14.16 -14.00 -1.28
N ALA A 1055 -14.77 -14.86 -2.10
CA ALA A 1055 -16.18 -14.83 -2.42
C ALA A 1055 -17.06 -15.08 -1.18
N GLY A 1056 -16.83 -16.18 -0.46
CA GLY A 1056 -17.58 -16.51 0.76
C GLY A 1056 -17.40 -15.46 1.86
N GLU A 1057 -16.19 -14.93 2.03
CA GLU A 1057 -15.88 -13.91 3.03
C GLU A 1057 -16.50 -12.54 2.71
N TYR A 1058 -16.49 -12.14 1.43
CA TYR A 1058 -17.19 -10.93 0.98
C TYR A 1058 -18.69 -11.03 1.29
N LEU A 1059 -19.32 -12.16 0.96
CA LEU A 1059 -20.74 -12.41 1.19
C LEU A 1059 -21.10 -12.45 2.69
N SER A 1060 -20.30 -13.17 3.49
CA SER A 1060 -20.41 -13.28 4.95
C SER A 1060 -20.49 -11.89 5.60
N ASN A 1061 -19.54 -11.01 5.27
CA ASN A 1061 -19.51 -9.66 5.83
C ASN A 1061 -20.58 -8.74 5.22
N LYS A 1062 -20.86 -8.84 3.91
CA LYS A 1062 -21.87 -7.98 3.29
C LYS A 1062 -23.28 -8.29 3.82
N SER A 1063 -23.58 -9.57 4.10
CA SER A 1063 -24.84 -9.98 4.74
C SER A 1063 -25.03 -9.39 6.15
N ARG A 1064 -23.94 -9.26 6.93
CA ARG A 1064 -23.96 -8.65 8.28
C ARG A 1064 -24.45 -7.20 8.24
N THR A 1065 -24.05 -6.43 7.24
CA THR A 1065 -24.40 -5.00 7.12
C THR A 1065 -25.89 -4.74 6.87
N ILE A 1066 -26.69 -5.75 6.52
CA ILE A 1066 -28.15 -5.67 6.49
C ILE A 1066 -28.69 -5.37 7.89
N GLY A 1067 -28.18 -6.08 8.92
CA GLY A 1067 -28.62 -5.92 10.30
C GLY A 1067 -28.19 -4.60 10.91
N ASP A 1068 -26.92 -4.22 10.67
CA ASP A 1068 -26.37 -2.95 11.12
C ASP A 1068 -27.19 -1.76 10.51
N ALA A 1069 -27.48 -1.76 9.21
CA ALA A 1069 -28.29 -0.70 8.57
C ALA A 1069 -29.77 -0.65 9.04
N VAL A 1070 -30.42 -1.80 9.27
CA VAL A 1070 -31.80 -1.83 9.81
C VAL A 1070 -31.83 -1.31 11.25
N TYR A 1071 -30.78 -1.52 12.03
CA TYR A 1071 -30.63 -0.96 13.37
C TYR A 1071 -30.37 0.56 13.37
N GLU A 1072 -29.66 1.09 12.36
CA GLU A 1072 -29.40 2.53 12.20
C GLU A 1072 -30.60 3.32 11.63
N SER A 1073 -31.62 2.65 11.10
CA SER A 1073 -32.88 3.28 10.68
C SER A 1073 -33.65 3.91 11.85
N VAL A 1074 -34.60 4.82 11.57
CA VAL A 1074 -35.45 5.47 12.59
C VAL A 1074 -36.55 4.55 13.15
N TRP A 1075 -36.27 3.25 13.32
CA TRP A 1075 -37.22 2.22 13.76
C TRP A 1075 -37.93 2.55 15.08
N TYR A 1076 -37.28 3.30 15.97
CA TYR A 1076 -37.84 3.74 17.25
C TYR A 1076 -38.99 4.76 17.10
N THR A 1077 -39.22 5.29 15.90
CA THR A 1077 -40.37 6.17 15.58
C THR A 1077 -41.57 5.41 15.00
N LEU A 1078 -41.41 4.12 14.69
CA LEU A 1078 -42.43 3.28 14.08
C LEU A 1078 -43.38 2.67 15.11
N LYS A 1079 -44.47 2.04 14.66
CA LYS A 1079 -45.38 1.33 15.54
C LYS A 1079 -44.73 0.04 16.08
N PRO A 1080 -45.04 -0.39 17.31
CA PRO A 1080 -44.47 -1.63 17.90
C PRO A 1080 -44.64 -2.89 17.05
N ARG A 1081 -45.65 -2.95 16.17
CA ARG A 1081 -45.81 -4.01 15.16
C ARG A 1081 -44.66 -4.02 14.16
N ASP A 1082 -44.32 -2.86 13.63
CA ASP A 1082 -43.33 -2.70 12.57
C ASP A 1082 -41.92 -2.82 13.15
N CYS A 1083 -41.69 -2.30 14.37
CA CYS A 1083 -40.45 -2.51 15.12
C CYS A 1083 -40.16 -4.00 15.37
N ARG A 1084 -41.18 -4.81 15.72
CA ARG A 1084 -41.04 -6.28 15.86
C ARG A 1084 -40.67 -6.96 14.54
N ILE A 1085 -41.15 -6.45 13.41
CA ILE A 1085 -40.83 -7.00 12.08
C ILE A 1085 -39.39 -6.64 11.68
N LEU A 1086 -38.94 -5.41 11.92
CA LEU A 1086 -37.54 -5.02 11.71
C LEU A 1086 -36.58 -5.77 12.66
N LEU A 1087 -36.99 -6.03 13.90
CA LEU A 1087 -36.22 -6.88 14.82
C LEU A 1087 -36.02 -8.31 14.27
N LEU A 1088 -37.02 -8.91 13.62
CA LEU A 1088 -36.86 -10.20 12.94
C LEU A 1088 -35.89 -10.14 11.77
N VAL A 1089 -35.82 -9.01 11.04
CA VAL A 1089 -34.81 -8.80 9.98
C VAL A 1089 -33.40 -8.74 10.59
N ILE A 1090 -33.21 -7.97 11.67
CA ILE A 1090 -31.94 -7.90 12.40
C ILE A 1090 -31.54 -9.30 12.90
N MET A 1091 -32.43 -10.02 13.58
CA MET A 1091 -32.16 -11.37 14.09
C MET A 1091 -31.82 -12.37 12.97
N ARG A 1092 -32.51 -12.32 11.81
CA ARG A 1092 -32.15 -13.19 10.66
C ARG A 1092 -30.78 -12.83 10.09
N SER A 1093 -30.42 -11.55 10.03
CA SER A 1093 -29.13 -11.09 9.49
C SER A 1093 -27.92 -11.40 10.39
N GLN A 1094 -28.14 -11.69 11.68
CA GLN A 1094 -27.09 -12.18 12.58
C GLN A 1094 -26.57 -13.58 12.16
N ARG A 1095 -27.43 -14.42 11.55
CA ARG A 1095 -27.00 -15.63 10.85
C ARG A 1095 -26.49 -15.24 9.47
N ARG A 1096 -25.17 -15.06 9.35
CA ARG A 1096 -24.47 -14.67 8.12
C ARG A 1096 -24.82 -15.60 6.94
N LEU A 1097 -24.68 -15.07 5.73
CA LEU A 1097 -24.72 -15.85 4.50
C LEU A 1097 -23.29 -16.27 4.16
N THR A 1098 -22.97 -17.55 4.32
CA THR A 1098 -21.67 -18.14 3.96
C THR A 1098 -21.81 -19.07 2.75
N ILE A 1099 -20.68 -19.36 2.12
CA ILE A 1099 -20.52 -20.47 1.16
C ILE A 1099 -19.63 -21.50 1.86
N THR A 1100 -19.86 -22.80 1.69
CA THR A 1100 -19.08 -23.86 2.35
C THR A 1100 -18.23 -24.67 1.36
N ALA A 1101 -17.10 -25.23 1.79
CA ALA A 1101 -16.43 -26.32 1.09
C ALA A 1101 -17.09 -27.66 1.49
N GLY A 1102 -18.09 -28.10 0.74
CA GLY A 1102 -18.80 -29.37 0.97
C GLY A 1102 -19.44 -29.51 2.34
N LYS A 1103 -19.70 -28.39 3.05
CA LYS A 1103 -20.16 -28.32 4.46
C LYS A 1103 -19.17 -28.85 5.50
N PHE A 1104 -17.92 -29.12 5.12
CA PHE A 1104 -16.82 -29.44 6.04
C PHE A 1104 -16.17 -28.19 6.66
N MET A 1105 -16.13 -27.10 5.89
CA MET A 1105 -15.46 -25.85 6.24
C MET A 1105 -16.25 -24.67 5.64
N ASP A 1106 -16.42 -23.56 6.36
CA ASP A 1106 -16.90 -22.32 5.76
C ASP A 1106 -15.80 -21.76 4.83
N LEU A 1107 -16.18 -21.24 3.66
CA LEU A 1107 -15.30 -20.44 2.80
C LEU A 1107 -15.15 -19.02 3.35
N SER A 1108 -14.73 -18.93 4.60
CA SER A 1108 -14.01 -17.77 5.10
C SER A 1108 -12.63 -17.75 4.45
N LEU A 1109 -11.97 -16.59 4.45
CA LEU A 1109 -10.53 -16.58 4.20
C LEU A 1109 -9.76 -17.21 5.39
N GLU A 1110 -10.38 -17.42 6.56
CA GLU A 1110 -9.81 -18.21 7.67
C GLU A 1110 -9.52 -19.65 7.26
N GLY A 1111 -10.44 -20.29 6.53
CA GLY A 1111 -10.20 -21.60 5.92
C GLY A 1111 -8.97 -21.60 4.99
N PHE A 1112 -8.71 -20.49 4.28
CA PHE A 1112 -7.57 -20.39 3.36
C PHE A 1112 -6.20 -20.38 4.07
N THR A 1113 -6.08 -19.79 5.26
CA THR A 1113 -4.84 -19.92 6.07
C THR A 1113 -4.78 -21.23 6.84
N ASN A 1114 -5.92 -21.74 7.29
CA ASN A 1114 -5.97 -22.93 8.14
C ASN A 1114 -5.84 -24.24 7.34
N VAL A 1115 -5.90 -24.19 6.01
CA VAL A 1115 -5.52 -25.28 5.09
C VAL A 1115 -3.98 -25.43 4.95
N ARG A 1116 -3.20 -24.91 5.91
CA ARG A 1116 -1.79 -25.26 6.09
C ARG A 1116 -1.64 -26.77 6.37
N PHE A 1117 -1.11 -27.49 5.38
CA PHE A 1117 -0.34 -28.74 5.46
C PHE A 1117 -0.45 -29.57 6.75
N TYR A 1118 -1.28 -30.61 6.69
CA TYR A 1118 -1.14 -31.83 7.52
C TYR A 1118 0.01 -32.71 6.98
#